data_AF-A0A1V0UHL9-F1
#
_entry.id   AF-A0A1V0UHL9-F1
#
_cell.length_a   1.000
_cell.length_b   1.000
_cell.length_c   1.000
_cell.angle_alpha   90.00
_cell.angle_beta   90.00
_cell.angle_gamma   90.00
#
_symmetry.space_group_name_H-M   'P 1'
#
loop_
_entity.id
_entity.type
_entity.pdbx_description
1 polymer ?
#
loop_
_entity_poly.entity_id
_entity_poly.type
_entity_poly.pdbx_seq_one_letter_code
_entity_poly.pdbx_strand_id
1 'polypeptide(L)'
;MEPKPEQSPHHAYPDHWEADVVLRDGGTARIRPITTDDAERLVSFYEQVSDESKYYRFFAPYPRLSDRDVHRFTHHDYVDRVGLAVTIGGEFIGTVRYDRIDDRGRPASAPADEAEVAFLVQDAHQGRGVASALLEHIAAVARERGIRRFAAEVLPANNKMIKVFRDAGYTQRRSFEDGSVHLTLDLEPTEESLAVQRGREQRAEARSVQRLLAPGSVAVIGAGRTPGGVGRTVLRNLLAAGYTGRAYAVNRAFDEGLATLDGVPAHRSLGEIDEQVDLAVIAVPAHQVPEAVADCGEHGVQGLVVVSAGYAERGADGRELQRELVRQARSYGMRIIGPNAFGIINTAENVRLNASLAPESPARGRIGLFTQSGAIGIALLSGLHRRGAGLSSFISAGNRADVSGNDFLQYSFEDPDTDVALLYLESLGNPRKFTRLARRTAAVKPVVVVKGARHSGTNPPGHAVPVSRIPDATVSALMRQAGVIRVDTVTEMVDAGILLAGQPLPSGPRVAILGNSESLGLLTYDACLAEGLRPRPPIDLTTAASPQDFRDALAEALADATCDAVIVTAIPWVGEDGEAETGDGQVLAAALHTAVAGGSAKPVAVVHVEIGGLAEALAAASSTAAPRQRPTTARTAPPEAPTDRTASTDREGATDRRAPTDRTTDTDRTTASAPAAPHPSAAPAAPEATPPGPEHRPRPGRIPAYPAAERAVRALAEAVKYAQWRRQAAVPGKVPELLDETIDEAGAAALIQAHLAAAPDPRGRQLGHDEARELLGRYGIDVRPTLPAPGPDAAVAAAARLGYPVALKTTAPHLRHRADLGGVRLDLTDEDALRRAYGDLTDLLGKPAELLPVVQAMAPRGVDTVVRASIDAAAGAVLSFGLAGAPSELLGDTAHRLVPVTDRDAAELIRSIRAAPVLFGWRGAAPVDTAALEELLLRLSRLVDDHPEVVSVALEPVVVAPQGLTALGAAVRLAPPPARNDLGPRRLPSY
;
A
#
# COMPACT_ATOMS: atom_id res chain seq x y z
N MET A 1 54.13 2.68 -40.13
CA MET A 1 53.43 3.70 -39.34
C MET A 1 51.99 3.22 -39.20
N GLU A 2 51.72 2.42 -38.18
CA GLU A 2 50.37 1.90 -37.94
C GLU A 2 49.47 3.02 -37.38
N PRO A 3 48.17 3.02 -37.72
CA PRO A 3 47.22 3.94 -37.12
C PRO A 3 47.06 3.60 -35.63
N LYS A 4 47.33 4.57 -34.77
CA LYS A 4 47.03 4.47 -33.35
C LYS A 4 45.51 4.32 -33.18
N PRO A 5 44.99 3.35 -32.40
CA PRO A 5 43.55 3.22 -32.20
C PRO A 5 42.95 4.53 -31.66
N GLU A 6 41.89 5.01 -32.30
CA GLU A 6 41.14 6.16 -31.82
C GLU A 6 40.44 5.77 -30.51
N GLN A 7 40.72 6.53 -29.45
CA GLN A 7 40.07 6.32 -28.16
C GLN A 7 38.62 6.76 -28.29
N SER A 8 37.72 5.78 -28.45
CA SER A 8 36.27 6.02 -28.42
C SER A 8 35.90 6.79 -27.15
N PRO A 9 34.97 7.76 -27.21
CA PRO A 9 34.56 8.51 -26.03
C PRO A 9 33.94 7.55 -25.01
N HIS A 10 34.57 7.44 -23.84
CA HIS A 10 34.01 6.67 -22.73
C HIS A 10 32.65 7.28 -22.33
N HIS A 11 31.58 6.58 -22.68
CA HIS A 11 30.23 6.94 -22.26
C HIS A 11 30.14 6.74 -20.74
N ALA A 12 29.60 7.74 -20.04
CA ALA A 12 29.52 7.71 -18.58
C ALA A 12 28.66 6.54 -18.11
N TYR A 13 29.08 5.88 -17.02
CA TYR A 13 28.36 4.75 -16.44
C TYR A 13 26.96 5.21 -15.94
N PRO A 14 25.86 4.59 -16.41
CA PRO A 14 24.50 4.97 -16.01
C PRO A 14 24.15 4.33 -14.66
N ASP A 15 24.59 4.96 -13.57
CA ASP A 15 24.35 4.54 -12.19
C ASP A 15 22.86 4.50 -11.83
N HIS A 16 22.04 5.38 -12.44
CA HIS A 16 20.59 5.41 -12.26
C HIS A 16 19.84 4.20 -12.83
N TRP A 17 20.51 3.33 -13.59
CA TRP A 17 19.97 2.03 -14.03
C TRP A 17 20.17 0.90 -13.00
N GLU A 18 20.93 1.13 -11.93
CA GLU A 18 21.08 0.13 -10.87
C GLU A 18 19.83 0.01 -9.98
N ALA A 19 19.43 -1.23 -9.71
CA ALA A 19 18.23 -1.54 -8.92
C ALA A 19 18.40 -2.81 -8.09
N ASP A 20 17.98 -2.76 -6.82
CA ASP A 20 17.75 -3.98 -6.05
C ASP A 20 16.34 -4.50 -6.36
N VAL A 21 16.20 -5.76 -6.74
CA VAL A 21 14.92 -6.36 -7.14
C VAL A 21 14.50 -7.48 -6.21
N VAL A 22 13.19 -7.65 -6.00
CA VAL A 22 12.64 -8.83 -5.32
C VAL A 22 12.30 -9.90 -6.37
N LEU A 23 12.87 -11.09 -6.20
CA LEU A 23 12.65 -12.28 -7.01
C LEU A 23 11.38 -13.03 -6.57
N ARG A 24 10.90 -13.97 -7.41
CA ARG A 24 9.61 -14.67 -7.22
C ARG A 24 9.58 -15.58 -5.99
N ASP A 25 10.74 -16.00 -5.52
CA ASP A 25 10.96 -16.77 -4.29
C ASP A 25 11.00 -15.89 -3.02
N GLY A 26 10.99 -14.57 -3.17
CA GLY A 26 11.17 -13.60 -2.09
C GLY A 26 12.63 -13.19 -1.82
N GLY A 27 13.60 -13.72 -2.57
CA GLY A 27 15.00 -13.32 -2.54
C GLY A 27 15.23 -11.92 -3.10
N THR A 28 16.35 -11.29 -2.76
CA THR A 28 16.82 -10.09 -3.49
C THR A 28 17.92 -10.44 -4.49
N ALA A 29 18.13 -9.54 -5.45
CA ALA A 29 19.29 -9.53 -6.33
C ALA A 29 19.56 -8.10 -6.82
N ARG A 30 20.81 -7.79 -7.20
CA ARG A 30 21.18 -6.51 -7.82
C ARG A 30 21.05 -6.61 -9.32
N ILE A 31 20.41 -5.64 -9.98
CA ILE A 31 20.50 -5.43 -11.42
C ILE A 31 21.38 -4.20 -11.66
N ARG A 32 22.34 -4.29 -12.58
CA ARG A 32 23.20 -3.17 -12.98
C ARG A 32 23.71 -3.31 -14.42
N PRO A 33 24.21 -2.23 -15.05
CA PRO A 33 24.97 -2.33 -16.30
C PRO A 33 26.19 -3.25 -16.19
N ILE A 34 26.53 -3.91 -17.30
CA ILE A 34 27.75 -4.72 -17.45
C ILE A 34 28.91 -3.81 -17.85
N THR A 35 30.03 -3.89 -17.14
CA THR A 35 31.26 -3.11 -17.45
C THR A 35 32.32 -3.96 -18.15
N THR A 36 33.41 -3.31 -18.56
CA THR A 36 34.64 -3.96 -19.05
C THR A 36 35.25 -4.94 -18.06
N ASP A 37 35.04 -4.70 -16.76
CA ASP A 37 35.70 -5.41 -15.67
C ASP A 37 34.94 -6.69 -15.28
N ASP A 38 33.79 -6.94 -15.90
CA ASP A 38 32.98 -8.14 -15.71
C ASP A 38 33.41 -9.32 -16.59
N ALA A 39 34.51 -9.20 -17.35
CA ALA A 39 34.98 -10.24 -18.26
C ALA A 39 35.15 -11.62 -17.57
N GLU A 40 35.79 -11.66 -16.41
CA GLU A 40 35.98 -12.90 -15.63
C GLU A 40 34.66 -13.42 -15.05
N ARG A 41 33.80 -12.54 -14.52
CA ARG A 41 32.46 -12.90 -14.00
C ARG A 41 31.57 -13.49 -15.09
N LEU A 42 31.62 -12.91 -16.30
CA LEU A 42 30.86 -13.40 -17.45
C LEU A 42 31.31 -14.79 -17.87
N VAL A 43 32.61 -15.07 -17.85
CA VAL A 43 33.17 -16.41 -18.14
C VAL A 43 32.78 -17.41 -17.03
N SER A 44 32.98 -17.06 -15.75
CA SER A 44 32.57 -17.86 -14.58
C SER A 44 31.09 -18.27 -14.66
N PHE A 45 30.20 -17.31 -14.91
CA PHE A 45 28.78 -17.56 -15.13
C PHE A 45 28.54 -18.47 -16.36
N TYR A 46 29.22 -18.23 -17.47
CA TYR A 46 29.03 -19.01 -18.70
C TYR A 46 29.40 -20.49 -18.52
N GLU A 47 30.46 -20.79 -17.77
CA GLU A 47 30.84 -22.17 -17.46
C GLU A 47 29.78 -22.88 -16.60
N GLN A 48 29.07 -22.15 -15.74
CA GLN A 48 28.00 -22.66 -14.88
C GLN A 48 26.62 -22.80 -15.57
N VAL A 49 26.46 -22.36 -16.83
CA VAL A 49 25.21 -22.54 -17.62
C VAL A 49 25.23 -23.89 -18.35
N SER A 50 24.08 -24.57 -18.39
CA SER A 50 23.94 -25.85 -19.10
C SER A 50 24.10 -25.73 -20.62
N ASP A 51 24.56 -26.81 -21.27
CA ASP A 51 24.69 -26.84 -22.73
C ASP A 51 23.34 -26.74 -23.46
N GLU A 52 22.23 -27.14 -22.82
CA GLU A 52 20.87 -26.89 -23.32
C GLU A 52 20.56 -25.38 -23.33
N SER A 53 20.80 -24.70 -22.21
CA SER A 53 20.58 -23.25 -22.09
C SER A 53 21.51 -22.44 -23.01
N LYS A 54 22.74 -22.91 -23.25
CA LYS A 54 23.66 -22.36 -24.27
C LYS A 54 23.11 -22.59 -25.69
N TYR A 55 22.72 -23.81 -26.04
CA TYR A 55 22.17 -24.13 -27.36
C TYR A 55 20.91 -23.31 -27.68
N TYR A 56 19.99 -23.17 -26.72
CA TYR A 56 18.80 -22.32 -26.89
C TYR A 56 19.10 -20.83 -27.00
N ARG A 57 20.29 -20.35 -26.62
CA ARG A 57 20.71 -18.94 -26.78
C ARG A 57 21.46 -18.68 -28.08
N PHE A 58 22.32 -19.58 -28.52
CA PHE A 58 23.20 -19.36 -29.69
C PHE A 58 22.79 -20.16 -30.94
N PHE A 59 21.75 -20.98 -30.83
CA PHE A 59 21.19 -21.86 -31.87
C PHE A 59 22.19 -22.88 -32.46
N ALA A 60 23.34 -23.05 -31.80
CA ALA A 60 24.43 -23.92 -32.17
C ALA A 60 25.17 -24.41 -30.89
N PRO A 61 25.94 -25.51 -30.94
CA PRO A 61 26.80 -25.93 -29.84
C PRO A 61 27.84 -24.86 -29.53
N TYR A 62 27.73 -24.22 -28.36
CA TYR A 62 28.54 -23.07 -27.97
C TYR A 62 29.16 -23.30 -26.57
N PRO A 63 30.15 -24.20 -26.43
CA PRO A 63 30.59 -24.70 -25.13
C PRO A 63 31.36 -23.65 -24.30
N ARG A 64 32.02 -22.68 -24.95
CA ARG A 64 32.78 -21.58 -24.34
C ARG A 64 32.61 -20.31 -25.17
N LEU A 65 32.80 -19.15 -24.54
CA LEU A 65 32.95 -17.87 -25.23
C LEU A 65 34.36 -17.74 -25.81
N SER A 66 34.53 -17.04 -26.95
CA SER A 66 35.85 -16.57 -27.39
C SER A 66 36.16 -15.19 -26.81
N ASP A 67 37.43 -14.79 -26.81
CA ASP A 67 37.86 -13.45 -26.36
C ASP A 67 37.08 -12.32 -27.06
N ARG A 68 36.71 -12.53 -28.33
CA ARG A 68 35.89 -11.60 -29.13
C ARG A 68 34.46 -11.49 -28.60
N ASP A 69 33.88 -12.58 -28.11
CA ASP A 69 32.54 -12.60 -27.54
C ASP A 69 32.54 -11.98 -26.14
N VAL A 70 33.52 -12.34 -25.30
CA VAL A 70 33.73 -11.71 -23.98
C VAL A 70 33.90 -10.20 -24.13
N HIS A 71 34.69 -9.74 -25.10
CA HIS A 71 34.81 -8.31 -25.44
C HIS A 71 33.46 -7.72 -25.91
N ARG A 72 32.78 -8.31 -26.90
CA ARG A 72 31.48 -7.80 -27.41
C ARG A 72 30.40 -7.74 -26.32
N PHE A 73 30.44 -8.65 -25.35
CA PHE A 73 29.41 -8.80 -24.30
C PHE A 73 29.77 -8.08 -22.99
N THR A 74 30.89 -7.36 -22.94
CA THR A 74 31.29 -6.46 -21.83
C THR A 74 31.41 -5.01 -22.27
N HIS A 75 31.85 -4.78 -23.52
CA HIS A 75 32.05 -3.44 -24.08
C HIS A 75 30.74 -2.94 -24.72
N HIS A 76 30.04 -2.10 -23.97
CA HIS A 76 28.77 -1.45 -24.31
C HIS A 76 28.95 0.07 -24.38
N ASP A 77 28.18 0.73 -25.24
CA ASP A 77 28.16 2.21 -25.36
C ASP A 77 27.06 2.86 -24.51
N TYR A 78 26.14 2.06 -23.96
CA TYR A 78 24.99 2.51 -23.16
C TYR A 78 23.98 3.38 -23.94
N VAL A 79 23.94 3.31 -25.28
CA VAL A 79 23.05 4.11 -26.16
C VAL A 79 22.38 3.27 -27.26
N ASP A 80 23.18 2.54 -28.04
CA ASP A 80 22.74 1.65 -29.12
C ASP A 80 23.01 0.19 -28.77
N ARG A 81 23.99 -0.08 -27.89
CA ARG A 81 24.32 -1.39 -27.34
C ARG A 81 24.35 -1.33 -25.82
N VAL A 82 23.45 -2.07 -25.18
CA VAL A 82 23.29 -2.09 -23.72
C VAL A 82 23.30 -3.52 -23.20
N GLY A 83 24.07 -3.79 -22.16
CA GLY A 83 24.01 -5.03 -21.38
C GLY A 83 23.75 -4.75 -19.90
N LEU A 84 22.84 -5.51 -19.28
CA LEU A 84 22.59 -5.53 -17.84
C LEU A 84 22.82 -6.95 -17.30
N ALA A 85 23.38 -7.05 -16.09
CA ALA A 85 23.49 -8.30 -15.34
C ALA A 85 22.60 -8.28 -14.09
N VAL A 86 22.14 -9.46 -13.68
CA VAL A 86 21.62 -9.72 -12.34
C VAL A 86 22.69 -10.44 -11.53
N THR A 87 22.96 -9.97 -10.31
CA THR A 87 23.96 -10.57 -9.42
C THR A 87 23.44 -10.87 -8.02
N ILE A 88 24.02 -11.92 -7.42
CA ILE A 88 23.92 -12.28 -5.99
C ILE A 88 25.34 -12.65 -5.54
N GLY A 89 25.78 -12.16 -4.37
CA GLY A 89 27.18 -12.27 -3.90
C GLY A 89 28.18 -11.45 -4.73
N GLY A 90 27.71 -10.69 -5.74
CA GLY A 90 28.54 -10.09 -6.78
C GLY A 90 28.64 -10.94 -8.06
N GLU A 91 28.36 -12.24 -7.97
CA GLU A 91 28.41 -13.18 -9.08
C GLU A 91 27.18 -13.07 -10.00
N PHE A 92 27.40 -13.30 -11.29
CA PHE A 92 26.37 -13.22 -12.32
C PHE A 92 25.44 -14.44 -12.25
N ILE A 93 24.13 -14.20 -12.11
CA ILE A 93 23.08 -15.26 -12.15
C ILE A 93 22.25 -15.21 -13.43
N GLY A 94 22.38 -14.12 -14.19
CA GLY A 94 21.78 -13.94 -15.51
C GLY A 94 22.15 -12.60 -16.12
N THR A 95 22.08 -12.51 -17.46
CA THR A 95 22.37 -11.30 -18.24
C THR A 95 21.27 -11.04 -19.25
N VAL A 96 21.11 -9.79 -19.67
CA VAL A 96 20.33 -9.39 -20.85
C VAL A 96 21.08 -8.31 -21.61
N ARG A 97 20.91 -8.27 -22.92
CA ARG A 97 21.40 -7.18 -23.76
C ARG A 97 20.40 -6.82 -24.86
N TYR A 98 20.54 -5.62 -25.39
CA TYR A 98 20.08 -5.31 -26.74
C TYR A 98 21.18 -4.67 -27.58
N ASP A 99 21.12 -4.92 -28.89
CA ASP A 99 21.82 -4.15 -29.93
C ASP A 99 20.72 -3.52 -30.83
N ARG A 100 20.73 -2.20 -31.07
CA ARG A 100 19.75 -1.49 -31.92
C ARG A 100 19.88 -1.90 -33.39
N ILE A 101 18.75 -2.05 -34.09
CA ILE A 101 18.70 -2.56 -35.48
C ILE A 101 17.91 -1.66 -36.44
N ASP A 102 18.19 -1.80 -37.74
CA ASP A 102 17.35 -1.31 -38.83
C ASP A 102 16.23 -2.31 -39.20
N ASP A 103 15.33 -1.90 -40.12
CA ASP A 103 14.24 -2.72 -40.69
C ASP A 103 14.69 -4.06 -41.32
N ARG A 104 16.00 -4.36 -41.35
CA ARG A 104 16.63 -5.56 -41.92
C ARG A 104 17.46 -6.33 -40.88
N GLY A 105 17.32 -6.01 -39.59
CA GLY A 105 18.02 -6.69 -38.49
C GLY A 105 19.51 -6.36 -38.39
N ARG A 106 19.98 -5.26 -38.99
CA ARG A 106 21.41 -4.90 -39.02
C ARG A 106 21.69 -3.79 -38.00
N PRO A 107 22.87 -3.79 -37.33
CA PRO A 107 23.20 -2.77 -36.32
C PRO A 107 23.01 -1.34 -36.83
N ALA A 108 22.31 -0.53 -36.02
CA ALA A 108 21.91 0.84 -36.36
C ALA A 108 22.03 1.79 -35.16
N SER A 109 21.89 3.08 -35.43
CA SER A 109 21.80 4.15 -34.44
C SER A 109 20.47 4.89 -34.58
N ALA A 110 20.18 5.83 -33.66
CA ALA A 110 19.05 6.76 -33.82
C ALA A 110 19.06 7.42 -35.22
N PRO A 111 17.89 7.56 -35.90
CA PRO A 111 16.54 7.54 -35.36
C PRO A 111 15.82 6.18 -35.37
N ALA A 112 16.49 5.05 -35.67
CA ALA A 112 15.86 3.74 -35.60
C ALA A 112 15.37 3.42 -34.17
N ASP A 113 14.18 2.84 -34.02
CA ASP A 113 13.50 2.63 -32.73
C ASP A 113 13.17 1.16 -32.42
N GLU A 114 13.82 0.21 -33.11
CA GLU A 114 13.76 -1.22 -32.84
C GLU A 114 15.14 -1.79 -32.42
N ALA A 115 15.16 -2.80 -31.55
CA ALA A 115 16.39 -3.46 -31.09
C ALA A 115 16.20 -4.99 -30.94
N GLU A 116 17.24 -5.77 -31.26
CA GLU A 116 17.28 -7.21 -30.95
C GLU A 116 17.57 -7.39 -29.46
N VAL A 117 16.68 -8.03 -28.70
CA VAL A 117 16.85 -8.29 -27.26
C VAL A 117 17.08 -9.77 -26.95
N ALA A 118 18.06 -10.07 -26.10
CA ALA A 118 18.35 -11.44 -25.70
C ALA A 118 19.06 -11.56 -24.35
N PHE A 119 18.79 -12.66 -23.65
CA PHE A 119 19.22 -12.94 -22.27
C PHE A 119 19.88 -14.31 -22.12
N LEU A 120 20.54 -14.55 -21.00
CA LEU A 120 20.92 -15.88 -20.52
C LEU A 120 20.68 -15.93 -19.00
N VAL A 121 20.19 -17.04 -18.46
CA VAL A 121 19.94 -17.21 -17.02
C VAL A 121 20.41 -18.59 -16.59
N GLN A 122 21.23 -18.63 -15.54
CA GLN A 122 21.79 -19.86 -14.99
C GLN A 122 20.67 -20.82 -14.56
N ASP A 123 20.83 -22.11 -14.84
CA ASP A 123 19.77 -23.10 -14.69
C ASP A 123 19.29 -23.23 -13.23
N ALA A 124 20.20 -23.13 -12.25
CA ALA A 124 19.89 -23.06 -10.82
C ALA A 124 19.07 -21.82 -10.40
N HIS A 125 19.03 -20.78 -11.23
CA HIS A 125 18.28 -19.53 -11.00
C HIS A 125 17.04 -19.39 -11.90
N GLN A 126 16.74 -20.38 -12.75
CA GLN A 126 15.49 -20.44 -13.50
C GLN A 126 14.27 -20.59 -12.57
N GLY A 127 13.09 -20.20 -13.03
CA GLY A 127 11.85 -20.20 -12.20
C GLY A 127 11.76 -19.06 -11.17
N ARG A 128 12.89 -18.57 -10.64
CA ARG A 128 12.99 -17.44 -9.66
C ARG A 128 12.55 -16.07 -10.23
N GLY A 129 12.22 -15.99 -11.52
CA GLY A 129 11.71 -14.76 -12.15
C GLY A 129 12.77 -13.75 -12.59
N VAL A 130 14.04 -14.19 -12.69
CA VAL A 130 15.21 -13.40 -13.12
C VAL A 130 15.03 -12.83 -14.52
N ALA A 131 14.69 -13.68 -15.52
CA ALA A 131 14.47 -13.25 -16.90
C ALA A 131 13.37 -12.17 -17.02
N SER A 132 12.29 -12.30 -16.23
CA SER A 132 11.23 -11.28 -16.17
C SER A 132 11.73 -9.96 -15.56
N ALA A 133 12.59 -10.01 -14.53
CA ALA A 133 13.15 -8.81 -13.92
C ALA A 133 14.09 -8.09 -14.91
N LEU A 134 14.96 -8.84 -15.58
CA LEU A 134 15.83 -8.34 -16.66
C LEU A 134 15.03 -7.68 -17.77
N LEU A 135 14.00 -8.36 -18.28
CA LEU A 135 13.14 -7.86 -19.36
C LEU A 135 12.39 -6.57 -18.96
N GLU A 136 11.88 -6.50 -17.74
CA GLU A 136 11.24 -5.29 -17.19
C GLU A 136 12.22 -4.10 -17.11
N HIS A 137 13.48 -4.34 -16.71
CA HIS A 137 14.51 -3.29 -16.59
C HIS A 137 15.06 -2.85 -17.95
N ILE A 138 15.45 -3.79 -18.81
CA ILE A 138 16.03 -3.46 -20.12
C ILE A 138 15.02 -2.75 -21.03
N ALA A 139 13.72 -3.05 -20.93
CA ALA A 139 12.67 -2.31 -21.61
C ALA A 139 12.59 -0.85 -21.15
N ALA A 140 12.69 -0.59 -19.84
CA ALA A 140 12.70 0.77 -19.31
C ALA A 140 13.94 1.56 -19.77
N VAL A 141 15.11 0.91 -19.79
CA VAL A 141 16.37 1.45 -20.30
C VAL A 141 16.30 1.74 -21.81
N ALA A 142 15.72 0.84 -22.60
CA ALA A 142 15.57 1.01 -24.04
C ALA A 142 14.65 2.19 -24.40
N ARG A 143 13.55 2.40 -23.65
CA ARG A 143 12.71 3.61 -23.79
C ARG A 143 13.49 4.91 -23.49
N GLU A 144 14.38 4.91 -22.50
CA GLU A 144 15.28 6.06 -22.23
C GLU A 144 16.27 6.34 -23.38
N ARG A 145 16.44 5.39 -24.30
CA ARG A 145 17.24 5.52 -25.54
C ARG A 145 16.39 5.55 -26.81
N GLY A 146 15.10 5.86 -26.68
CA GLY A 146 14.19 6.07 -27.80
C GLY A 146 13.78 4.80 -28.56
N ILE A 147 14.05 3.61 -28.02
CA ILE A 147 13.52 2.35 -28.57
C ILE A 147 12.03 2.26 -28.22
N ARG A 148 11.20 1.97 -29.24
CA ARG A 148 9.79 1.63 -29.10
C ARG A 148 9.53 0.14 -29.18
N ARG A 149 10.37 -0.65 -29.86
CA ARG A 149 10.13 -2.09 -30.08
C ARG A 149 11.34 -2.97 -29.76
N PHE A 150 11.08 -4.14 -29.20
CA PHE A 150 12.04 -5.24 -29.17
C PHE A 150 11.63 -6.35 -30.14
N ALA A 151 12.60 -6.80 -30.93
CA ALA A 151 12.57 -8.07 -31.66
C ALA A 151 13.37 -9.13 -30.89
N ALA A 152 12.93 -10.39 -30.94
CA ALA A 152 13.65 -11.51 -30.34
C ALA A 152 13.40 -12.80 -31.12
N GLU A 153 14.45 -13.59 -31.35
CA GLU A 153 14.35 -14.93 -31.93
C GLU A 153 14.42 -16.01 -30.85
N VAL A 154 13.60 -17.06 -30.99
CA VAL A 154 13.56 -18.19 -30.05
C VAL A 154 13.34 -19.50 -30.79
N LEU A 155 14.14 -20.53 -30.53
CA LEU A 155 13.86 -21.87 -31.09
C LEU A 155 12.50 -22.40 -30.58
N PRO A 156 11.65 -23.02 -31.45
CA PRO A 156 10.33 -23.52 -31.08
C PRO A 156 10.30 -24.46 -29.86
N ALA A 157 11.41 -25.17 -29.61
CA ALA A 157 11.56 -26.05 -28.45
C ALA A 157 11.62 -25.31 -27.10
N ASN A 158 12.07 -24.05 -27.07
CA ASN A 158 12.27 -23.26 -25.85
C ASN A 158 10.96 -22.65 -25.34
N ASN A 159 10.04 -23.54 -24.96
CA ASN A 159 8.74 -23.24 -24.37
C ASN A 159 8.85 -22.40 -23.08
N LYS A 160 9.97 -22.52 -22.34
CA LYS A 160 10.27 -21.68 -21.16
C LYS A 160 10.30 -20.20 -21.54
N MET A 161 11.07 -19.83 -22.56
CA MET A 161 11.23 -18.42 -22.94
C MET A 161 10.08 -17.88 -23.79
N ILE A 162 9.48 -18.70 -24.65
CA ILE A 162 8.21 -18.35 -25.33
C ILE A 162 7.13 -18.01 -24.29
N LYS A 163 7.07 -18.74 -23.16
CA LYS A 163 6.19 -18.39 -22.05
C LYS A 163 6.57 -17.05 -21.39
N VAL A 164 7.85 -16.81 -21.07
CA VAL A 164 8.26 -15.53 -20.42
C VAL A 164 7.95 -14.33 -21.30
N PHE A 165 8.16 -14.43 -22.62
CA PHE A 165 7.82 -13.38 -23.58
C PHE A 165 6.30 -13.15 -23.66
N ARG A 166 5.49 -14.20 -23.85
CA ARG A 166 4.02 -14.08 -23.86
C ARG A 166 3.48 -13.53 -22.54
N ASP A 167 3.96 -14.04 -21.40
CA ASP A 167 3.61 -13.56 -20.07
C ASP A 167 4.01 -12.08 -19.86
N ALA A 168 4.85 -11.48 -20.73
CA ALA A 168 5.28 -10.08 -20.71
C ALA A 168 4.67 -9.22 -21.84
N GLY A 169 3.69 -9.74 -22.58
CA GLY A 169 2.95 -8.97 -23.60
C GLY A 169 3.50 -9.05 -25.04
N TYR A 170 4.45 -9.95 -25.33
CA TYR A 170 4.96 -10.11 -26.71
C TYR A 170 3.88 -10.65 -27.66
N THR A 171 3.66 -9.95 -28.77
CA THR A 171 2.76 -10.39 -29.84
C THR A 171 3.49 -11.39 -30.74
N GLN A 172 3.00 -12.63 -30.79
CA GLN A 172 3.63 -13.69 -31.58
C GLN A 172 3.24 -13.59 -33.08
N ARG A 173 4.18 -13.18 -33.94
CA ARG A 173 4.08 -13.37 -35.39
C ARG A 173 4.84 -14.64 -35.80
N ARG A 174 4.12 -15.72 -36.10
CA ARG A 174 4.73 -16.99 -36.54
C ARG A 174 5.11 -16.93 -38.03
N SER A 175 6.31 -16.46 -38.33
CA SER A 175 7.06 -17.02 -39.46
C SER A 175 7.47 -18.45 -39.10
N PHE A 176 7.60 -19.31 -40.11
CA PHE A 176 8.12 -20.69 -39.98
C PHE A 176 9.28 -20.94 -40.97
N GLU A 177 9.71 -19.92 -41.71
CA GLU A 177 10.58 -20.05 -42.88
C GLU A 177 12.02 -20.43 -42.50
N ASP A 178 12.54 -19.91 -41.37
CA ASP A 178 13.90 -20.15 -40.89
C ASP A 178 14.01 -21.10 -39.67
N GLY A 179 12.90 -21.72 -39.27
CA GLY A 179 12.87 -22.67 -38.14
C GLY A 179 13.01 -22.06 -36.73
N SER A 180 13.27 -20.76 -36.61
CA SER A 180 13.11 -19.98 -35.38
C SER A 180 11.66 -19.47 -35.21
N VAL A 181 11.34 -18.94 -34.04
CA VAL A 181 10.11 -18.17 -33.77
C VAL A 181 10.51 -16.73 -33.54
N HIS A 182 10.10 -15.84 -34.43
CA HIS A 182 10.30 -14.40 -34.28
C HIS A 182 9.20 -13.82 -33.37
N LEU A 183 9.58 -12.97 -32.42
CA LEU A 183 8.70 -12.38 -31.40
C LEU A 183 8.93 -10.87 -31.30
N THR A 184 7.85 -10.09 -31.25
CA THR A 184 7.91 -8.62 -31.14
C THR A 184 7.16 -8.11 -29.92
N LEU A 185 7.76 -7.18 -29.17
CA LEU A 185 7.11 -6.44 -28.07
C LEU A 185 7.17 -4.95 -28.34
N ASP A 186 6.02 -4.28 -28.26
CA ASP A 186 5.97 -2.84 -28.13
C ASP A 186 6.24 -2.42 -26.68
N LEU A 187 7.14 -1.47 -26.46
CA LEU A 187 7.62 -1.09 -25.13
C LEU A 187 6.69 -0.10 -24.42
N GLU A 188 5.70 0.46 -25.11
CA GLU A 188 4.69 1.33 -24.52
C GLU A 188 3.82 0.57 -23.48
N PRO A 189 3.75 1.01 -22.20
CA PRO A 189 3.07 0.23 -21.16
C PRO A 189 1.54 0.18 -21.32
N THR A 190 1.01 -0.94 -21.81
CA THR A 190 -0.43 -1.22 -21.80
C THR A 190 -0.95 -1.50 -20.39
N GLU A 191 -2.25 -1.29 -20.14
CA GLU A 191 -2.87 -1.60 -18.84
C GLU A 191 -2.65 -3.07 -18.42
N GLU A 192 -2.76 -4.01 -19.35
CA GLU A 192 -2.53 -5.44 -19.09
C GLU A 192 -1.08 -5.70 -18.66
N SER A 193 -0.09 -5.12 -19.36
CA SER A 193 1.33 -5.27 -19.00
C SER A 193 1.62 -4.72 -17.60
N LEU A 194 1.02 -3.57 -17.26
CA LEU A 194 1.13 -2.95 -15.94
C LEU A 194 0.42 -3.79 -14.87
N ALA A 195 -0.75 -4.37 -15.17
CA ALA A 195 -1.47 -5.27 -14.26
C ALA A 195 -0.65 -6.54 -13.96
N VAL A 196 -0.05 -7.15 -14.98
CA VAL A 196 0.83 -8.32 -14.84
C VAL A 196 2.08 -7.95 -14.03
N GLN A 197 2.72 -6.81 -14.29
CA GLN A 197 3.89 -6.34 -13.54
C GLN A 197 3.55 -6.11 -12.06
N ARG A 198 2.44 -5.42 -11.76
CA ARG A 198 1.91 -5.19 -10.40
C ARG A 198 1.57 -6.53 -9.70
N GLY A 199 1.07 -7.52 -10.44
CA GLY A 199 0.83 -8.88 -9.96
C GLY A 199 2.08 -9.76 -9.83
N ARG A 200 3.23 -9.35 -10.38
CA ARG A 200 4.55 -9.97 -10.10
C ARG A 200 5.18 -9.34 -8.86
N GLU A 201 5.19 -8.01 -8.78
CA GLU A 201 5.60 -7.21 -7.61
C GLU A 201 4.91 -7.73 -6.35
N GLN A 202 3.58 -7.87 -6.38
CA GLN A 202 2.76 -8.26 -5.24
C GLN A 202 3.12 -9.63 -4.66
N ARG A 203 3.17 -10.68 -5.48
CA ARG A 203 3.58 -12.04 -5.04
C ARG A 203 5.04 -12.10 -4.57
N ALA A 204 5.94 -11.38 -5.24
CA ALA A 204 7.35 -11.34 -4.86
C ALA A 204 7.54 -10.68 -3.47
N GLU A 205 6.94 -9.52 -3.24
CA GLU A 205 7.02 -8.79 -1.96
C GLU A 205 6.31 -9.53 -0.82
N ALA A 206 5.13 -10.12 -1.07
CA ALA A 206 4.42 -10.94 -0.08
C ALA A 206 5.27 -12.16 0.34
N ARG A 207 5.82 -12.91 -0.62
CA ARG A 207 6.71 -14.05 -0.36
C ARG A 207 8.00 -13.63 0.36
N SER A 208 8.53 -12.46 0.01
CA SER A 208 9.72 -11.86 0.62
C SER A 208 9.54 -11.52 2.10
N VAL A 209 8.31 -11.28 2.57
CA VAL A 209 7.98 -11.14 4.00
C VAL A 209 7.62 -12.50 4.61
N GLN A 210 6.91 -13.36 3.87
CA GLN A 210 6.53 -14.70 4.34
C GLN A 210 7.75 -15.53 4.77
N ARG A 211 8.87 -15.49 4.04
CA ARG A 211 10.11 -16.20 4.42
C ARG A 211 10.74 -15.71 5.73
N LEU A 212 10.43 -14.48 6.15
CA LEU A 212 10.90 -13.91 7.42
C LEU A 212 9.98 -14.32 8.58
N LEU A 213 8.67 -14.40 8.32
CA LEU A 213 7.66 -14.78 9.31
C LEU A 213 7.48 -16.29 9.47
N ALA A 214 7.90 -17.10 8.51
CA ALA A 214 7.80 -18.57 8.54
C ALA A 214 9.11 -19.26 8.10
N PRO A 215 10.24 -19.04 8.78
CA PRO A 215 11.47 -19.82 8.58
C PRO A 215 11.29 -21.26 9.07
N GLY A 216 12.10 -22.18 8.55
CA GLY A 216 12.33 -23.51 9.10
C GLY A 216 13.48 -23.57 10.11
N SER A 217 14.40 -22.60 10.05
CA SER A 217 15.55 -22.49 10.96
C SER A 217 15.89 -21.04 11.37
N VAL A 218 16.22 -20.84 12.65
CA VAL A 218 16.55 -19.52 13.23
C VAL A 218 17.86 -19.59 14.02
N ALA A 219 18.83 -18.75 13.67
CA ALA A 219 20.04 -18.53 14.47
C ALA A 219 19.92 -17.23 15.28
N VAL A 220 20.30 -17.24 16.55
CA VAL A 220 20.28 -16.06 17.44
C VAL A 220 21.72 -15.64 17.75
N ILE A 221 22.21 -14.66 17.00
CA ILE A 221 23.58 -14.15 17.06
C ILE A 221 23.70 -13.12 18.19
N GLY A 222 24.61 -13.37 19.13
CA GLY A 222 24.74 -12.60 20.38
C GLY A 222 23.96 -13.18 21.56
N ALA A 223 23.55 -14.46 21.49
CA ALA A 223 23.02 -15.18 22.65
C ALA A 223 24.12 -15.38 23.71
N GLY A 224 24.11 -14.59 24.78
CA GLY A 224 25.11 -14.64 25.85
C GLY A 224 24.81 -15.69 26.93
N ARG A 225 25.85 -16.16 27.64
CA ARG A 225 25.71 -16.99 28.86
C ARG A 225 25.01 -16.23 29.99
N THR A 226 25.24 -14.92 30.10
CA THR A 226 24.64 -14.02 31.12
C THR A 226 23.12 -13.84 30.92
N PRO A 227 22.29 -14.05 31.96
CA PRO A 227 20.85 -13.74 31.91
C PRO A 227 20.57 -12.27 31.60
N GLY A 228 19.44 -11.99 30.95
CA GLY A 228 18.96 -10.63 30.66
C GLY A 228 19.57 -9.96 29.42
N GLY A 229 20.56 -10.56 28.75
CA GLY A 229 21.06 -10.06 27.47
C GLY A 229 20.00 -10.09 26.36
N VAL A 230 20.11 -9.21 25.38
CA VAL A 230 19.15 -9.04 24.27
C VAL A 230 18.95 -10.35 23.49
N GLY A 231 20.03 -10.92 22.94
CA GLY A 231 19.96 -12.19 22.20
C GLY A 231 19.47 -13.36 23.07
N ARG A 232 19.85 -13.39 24.36
CA ARG A 232 19.37 -14.42 25.30
C ARG A 232 17.87 -14.31 25.59
N THR A 233 17.34 -13.07 25.61
CA THR A 233 15.90 -12.81 25.76
C THR A 233 15.13 -13.27 24.54
N VAL A 234 15.62 -12.98 23.32
CA VAL A 234 15.00 -13.46 22.07
C VAL A 234 15.01 -15.00 22.01
N LEU A 235 16.14 -15.65 22.30
CA LEU A 235 16.25 -17.12 22.29
C LEU A 235 15.24 -17.76 23.26
N ARG A 236 15.16 -17.26 24.49
CA ARG A 236 14.18 -17.73 25.49
C ARG A 236 12.74 -17.52 25.01
N ASN A 237 12.44 -16.38 24.39
CA ASN A 237 11.09 -16.06 23.90
C ASN A 237 10.67 -16.96 22.72
N LEU A 238 11.61 -17.25 21.80
CA LEU A 238 11.43 -18.18 20.69
C LEU A 238 11.09 -19.60 21.19
N LEU A 239 11.83 -20.09 22.18
CA LEU A 239 11.61 -21.39 22.80
C LEU A 239 10.32 -21.43 23.62
N ALA A 240 9.99 -20.36 24.36
CA ALA A 240 8.78 -20.26 25.17
C ALA A 240 7.48 -20.22 24.35
N ALA A 241 7.53 -19.73 23.11
CA ALA A 241 6.42 -19.81 22.16
C ALA A 241 6.20 -21.24 21.62
N GLY A 242 7.20 -22.13 21.76
CA GLY A 242 7.18 -23.48 21.20
C GLY A 242 7.35 -23.48 19.68
N TYR A 243 8.31 -22.68 19.17
CA TYR A 243 8.70 -22.63 17.77
C TYR A 243 8.93 -24.03 17.18
N THR A 244 8.43 -24.26 15.98
CA THR A 244 8.35 -25.61 15.36
C THR A 244 9.57 -25.99 14.52
N GLY A 245 10.41 -25.01 14.16
CA GLY A 245 11.65 -25.21 13.40
C GLY A 245 12.89 -25.42 14.26
N ARG A 246 14.06 -25.53 13.63
CA ARG A 246 15.36 -25.62 14.34
C ARG A 246 15.80 -24.24 14.84
N ALA A 247 16.29 -24.17 16.07
CA ALA A 247 16.85 -22.96 16.66
C ALA A 247 18.31 -23.19 17.07
N TYR A 248 19.17 -22.18 16.91
CA TYR A 248 20.61 -22.23 17.20
C TYR A 248 21.03 -20.98 17.99
N ALA A 249 21.92 -21.15 18.97
CA ALA A 249 22.56 -20.03 19.66
C ALA A 249 23.94 -19.78 19.02
N VAL A 250 24.22 -18.55 18.59
CA VAL A 250 25.51 -18.21 17.94
C VAL A 250 26.23 -17.12 18.72
N ASN A 251 27.45 -17.39 19.17
CA ASN A 251 28.27 -16.42 19.89
C ASN A 251 29.76 -16.80 19.90
N ARG A 252 30.60 -15.95 19.29
CA ARG A 252 32.07 -16.10 19.26
C ARG A 252 32.73 -16.16 20.66
N ALA A 253 32.05 -15.67 21.69
CA ALA A 253 32.50 -15.74 23.08
C ALA A 253 32.13 -17.06 23.80
N PHE A 254 31.64 -18.08 23.10
CA PHE A 254 31.48 -19.43 23.66
C PHE A 254 32.81 -20.19 23.72
N ASP A 255 33.01 -20.90 24.83
CA ASP A 255 34.10 -21.86 25.00
C ASP A 255 33.93 -23.04 24.01
N GLU A 256 35.03 -23.60 23.49
CA GLU A 256 35.00 -24.67 22.46
C GLU A 256 34.26 -25.95 22.90
N GLY A 257 34.09 -26.16 24.22
CA GLY A 257 33.31 -27.27 24.78
C GLY A 257 31.83 -26.99 25.02
N LEU A 258 31.30 -25.79 24.71
CA LEU A 258 29.91 -25.43 24.98
C LEU A 258 28.96 -25.89 23.86
N ALA A 259 28.56 -27.16 23.89
CA ALA A 259 27.70 -27.74 22.85
C ALA A 259 26.25 -27.19 22.82
N THR A 260 25.70 -26.65 23.92
CA THR A 260 24.31 -26.17 23.98
C THR A 260 24.09 -24.94 24.88
N LEU A 261 23.03 -24.18 24.59
CA LEU A 261 22.53 -23.08 25.41
C LEU A 261 20.99 -23.13 25.46
N ASP A 262 20.36 -23.07 26.64
CA ASP A 262 18.91 -23.24 26.84
C ASP A 262 18.28 -24.49 26.14
N GLY A 263 19.09 -25.50 25.86
CA GLY A 263 18.66 -26.73 25.18
C GLY A 263 18.77 -26.72 23.65
N VAL A 264 19.20 -25.62 23.02
CA VAL A 264 19.54 -25.57 21.59
C VAL A 264 21.05 -25.75 21.36
N PRO A 265 21.48 -26.21 20.17
CA PRO A 265 22.90 -26.21 19.78
C PRO A 265 23.52 -24.81 19.90
N ALA A 266 24.78 -24.77 20.33
CA ALA A 266 25.55 -23.55 20.50
C ALA A 266 26.83 -23.58 19.65
N HIS A 267 27.01 -22.55 18.84
CA HIS A 267 28.10 -22.40 17.85
C HIS A 267 28.76 -21.03 17.98
N ARG A 268 30.01 -20.87 17.53
CA ARG A 268 30.77 -19.62 17.57
C ARG A 268 30.55 -18.75 16.32
N SER A 269 30.26 -19.36 15.17
CA SER A 269 29.87 -18.71 13.90
C SER A 269 28.71 -19.48 13.23
N LEU A 270 28.17 -18.96 12.12
CA LEU A 270 27.19 -19.70 11.31
C LEU A 270 27.85 -20.82 10.50
N GLY A 271 29.07 -20.63 10.00
CA GLY A 271 29.83 -21.65 9.27
C GLY A 271 30.20 -22.92 10.07
N GLU A 272 29.87 -22.98 11.36
CA GLU A 272 29.95 -24.20 12.19
C GLU A 272 28.64 -25.01 12.20
N ILE A 273 27.62 -24.62 11.43
CA ILE A 273 26.30 -25.26 11.33
C ILE A 273 26.19 -25.94 9.96
N ASP A 274 26.21 -27.27 9.88
CA ASP A 274 26.10 -28.03 8.60
C ASP A 274 24.76 -27.85 7.86
N GLU A 275 23.81 -27.13 8.46
CA GLU A 275 22.40 -27.08 8.07
C GLU A 275 22.02 -25.65 7.64
N GLN A 276 21.15 -25.53 6.62
CA GLN A 276 20.67 -24.23 6.17
C GLN A 276 19.97 -23.48 7.32
N VAL A 277 20.42 -22.25 7.58
CA VAL A 277 19.74 -21.27 8.43
C VAL A 277 18.92 -20.34 7.53
N ASP A 278 17.61 -20.22 7.79
CA ASP A 278 16.74 -19.33 7.02
C ASP A 278 16.77 -17.89 7.55
N LEU A 279 16.75 -17.72 8.87
CA LEU A 279 16.66 -16.42 9.54
C LEU A 279 17.76 -16.26 10.59
N ALA A 280 18.47 -15.13 10.57
CA ALA A 280 19.37 -14.74 11.65
C ALA A 280 18.82 -13.54 12.43
N VAL A 281 18.72 -13.67 13.76
CA VAL A 281 18.47 -12.52 14.65
C VAL A 281 19.81 -11.98 15.13
N ILE A 282 20.12 -10.74 14.76
CA ILE A 282 21.38 -10.08 15.11
C ILE A 282 21.15 -9.18 16.32
N ALA A 283 21.79 -9.57 17.45
CA ALA A 283 21.71 -8.88 18.74
C ALA A 283 23.10 -8.53 19.32
N VAL A 284 24.09 -8.30 18.44
CA VAL A 284 25.46 -7.86 18.78
C VAL A 284 25.61 -6.32 18.67
N PRO A 285 26.63 -5.69 19.28
CA PRO A 285 26.89 -4.26 19.12
C PRO A 285 27.02 -3.84 17.64
N ALA A 286 26.57 -2.63 17.29
CA ALA A 286 26.50 -2.16 15.90
C ALA A 286 27.80 -2.31 15.08
N HIS A 287 28.97 -2.16 15.71
CA HIS A 287 30.27 -2.33 15.05
C HIS A 287 30.62 -3.78 14.66
N GLN A 288 29.88 -4.77 15.19
CA GLN A 288 30.04 -6.20 14.88
C GLN A 288 28.97 -6.70 13.89
N VAL A 289 27.95 -5.89 13.61
CA VAL A 289 26.86 -6.26 12.70
C VAL A 289 27.35 -6.50 11.27
N PRO A 290 28.23 -5.69 10.64
CA PRO A 290 28.70 -5.96 9.28
C PRO A 290 29.41 -7.32 9.15
N GLU A 291 30.12 -7.75 10.19
CA GLU A 291 30.80 -9.05 10.20
C GLU A 291 29.80 -10.21 10.38
N ALA A 292 28.80 -10.04 11.26
CA ALA A 292 27.70 -11.00 11.38
C ALA A 292 26.85 -11.09 10.09
N VAL A 293 26.73 -10.00 9.33
CA VAL A 293 26.05 -9.97 8.02
C VAL A 293 26.86 -10.70 6.94
N ALA A 294 28.20 -10.67 7.00
CA ALA A 294 29.05 -11.48 6.12
C ALA A 294 28.90 -12.97 6.42
N ASP A 295 29.01 -13.38 7.70
CA ASP A 295 28.77 -14.77 8.17
C ASP A 295 27.37 -15.27 7.76
N CYS A 296 26.35 -14.41 7.83
CA CYS A 296 25.00 -14.71 7.31
C CYS A 296 24.96 -14.88 5.78
N GLY A 297 25.66 -14.02 5.03
CA GLY A 297 25.67 -14.03 3.58
C GLY A 297 26.41 -15.22 2.98
N GLU A 298 27.55 -15.57 3.57
CA GLU A 298 28.35 -16.75 3.22
C GLU A 298 27.61 -18.06 3.54
N HIS A 299 26.83 -18.08 4.64
CA HIS A 299 25.93 -19.21 4.98
C HIS A 299 24.60 -19.22 4.20
N GLY A 300 24.40 -18.31 3.24
CA GLY A 300 23.20 -18.25 2.42
C GLY A 300 21.90 -17.95 3.18
N VAL A 301 21.98 -17.29 4.34
CA VAL A 301 20.82 -16.91 5.17
C VAL A 301 19.82 -16.10 4.34
N GLN A 302 18.52 -16.35 4.51
CA GLN A 302 17.49 -15.69 3.71
C GLN A 302 17.08 -14.32 4.27
N GLY A 303 17.16 -14.13 5.58
CA GLY A 303 16.64 -12.93 6.23
C GLY A 303 17.30 -12.58 7.55
N LEU A 304 17.31 -11.28 7.86
CA LEU A 304 17.94 -10.71 9.04
C LEU A 304 16.90 -9.97 9.91
N VAL A 305 16.95 -10.18 11.22
CA VAL A 305 16.26 -9.35 12.22
C VAL A 305 17.33 -8.61 13.03
N VAL A 306 17.62 -7.36 12.65
CA VAL A 306 18.66 -6.55 13.28
C VAL A 306 18.05 -5.76 14.44
N VAL A 307 18.18 -6.33 15.64
CA VAL A 307 17.69 -5.72 16.90
C VAL A 307 18.59 -4.56 17.33
N SER A 308 19.86 -4.61 16.93
CA SER A 308 20.89 -3.62 17.28
C SER A 308 20.54 -2.19 16.84
N ALA A 309 20.56 -1.26 17.79
CA ALA A 309 20.56 0.18 17.54
C ALA A 309 22.00 0.70 17.32
N GLY A 310 22.14 1.90 16.74
CA GLY A 310 23.42 2.52 16.38
C GLY A 310 23.42 3.25 15.03
N TYR A 311 22.26 3.45 14.41
CA TYR A 311 22.09 3.72 12.98
C TYR A 311 21.39 5.07 12.72
N ALA A 312 20.41 5.14 11.82
CA ALA A 312 19.82 6.38 11.34
C ALA A 312 19.25 7.31 12.43
N GLU A 313 18.90 6.77 13.60
CA GLU A 313 18.47 7.52 14.77
C GLU A 313 19.58 8.38 15.41
N ARG A 314 20.85 8.15 15.05
CA ARG A 314 22.01 8.96 15.47
C ARG A 314 22.33 10.14 14.54
N GLY A 315 21.69 10.26 13.38
CA GLY A 315 21.91 11.39 12.45
C GLY A 315 22.53 11.00 11.10
N ALA A 316 23.50 11.77 10.61
CA ALA A 316 24.07 11.60 9.27
C ALA A 316 24.85 10.30 9.11
N ASP A 317 25.92 10.14 9.89
CA ASP A 317 26.86 9.01 9.85
C ASP A 317 26.11 7.68 10.09
N GLY A 318 25.16 7.69 11.03
CA GLY A 318 24.30 6.54 11.32
C GLY A 318 23.36 6.14 10.18
N ARG A 319 22.95 7.09 9.31
CA ARG A 319 22.23 6.77 8.06
C ARG A 319 23.16 6.15 7.02
N GLU A 320 24.42 6.56 6.96
CA GLU A 320 25.41 5.97 6.07
C GLU A 320 25.78 4.53 6.47
N LEU A 321 26.03 4.28 7.75
CA LEU A 321 26.16 2.93 8.30
C LEU A 321 24.92 2.05 8.02
N GLN A 322 23.73 2.65 7.98
CA GLN A 322 22.49 1.94 7.64
C GLN A 322 22.38 1.64 6.13
N ARG A 323 22.87 2.52 5.26
CA ARG A 323 22.98 2.24 3.81
C ARG A 323 23.91 1.07 3.57
N GLU A 324 25.06 1.05 4.23
CA GLU A 324 26.05 -0.03 4.08
C GLU A 324 25.46 -1.38 4.51
N LEU A 325 24.83 -1.42 5.69
CA LEU A 325 24.11 -2.60 6.20
C LEU A 325 23.12 -3.17 5.16
N VAL A 326 22.32 -2.30 4.52
CA VAL A 326 21.33 -2.75 3.53
C VAL A 326 21.98 -3.15 2.22
N ARG A 327 23.00 -2.42 1.74
CA ARG A 327 23.73 -2.75 0.51
C ARG A 327 24.43 -4.10 0.63
N GLN A 328 25.09 -4.34 1.76
CA GLN A 328 25.73 -5.61 2.10
C GLN A 328 24.70 -6.73 2.18
N ALA A 329 23.60 -6.57 2.93
CA ALA A 329 22.61 -7.65 3.05
C ALA A 329 21.91 -7.98 1.72
N ARG A 330 21.58 -6.96 0.91
CA ARG A 330 20.93 -7.16 -0.40
C ARG A 330 21.86 -7.78 -1.44
N SER A 331 23.18 -7.56 -1.37
CA SER A 331 24.10 -8.21 -2.32
C SER A 331 24.08 -9.74 -2.16
N TYR A 332 24.02 -10.26 -0.93
CA TYR A 332 23.85 -11.69 -0.64
C TYR A 332 22.40 -12.23 -0.83
N GLY A 333 21.45 -11.40 -1.30
CA GLY A 333 20.07 -11.85 -1.54
C GLY A 333 19.15 -11.82 -0.30
N MET A 334 19.59 -11.20 0.79
CA MET A 334 18.85 -11.11 2.05
C MET A 334 17.83 -9.95 2.07
N ARG A 335 16.91 -9.99 3.05
CA ARG A 335 16.07 -8.85 3.48
C ARG A 335 16.29 -8.55 4.97
N ILE A 336 16.04 -7.31 5.39
CA ILE A 336 16.22 -6.84 6.78
C ILE A 336 14.90 -6.38 7.40
N ILE A 337 14.59 -6.92 8.59
CA ILE A 337 13.77 -6.25 9.60
C ILE A 337 14.72 -5.44 10.50
N GLY A 338 14.52 -4.12 10.60
CA GLY A 338 15.37 -3.22 11.37
C GLY A 338 16.18 -2.24 10.52
N PRO A 339 17.37 -1.78 10.98
CA PRO A 339 17.93 -2.03 12.32
C PRO A 339 17.09 -1.35 13.42
N ASN A 340 17.51 -1.48 14.69
CA ASN A 340 16.75 -1.00 15.85
C ASN A 340 15.33 -1.64 15.92
N ALA A 341 15.20 -2.90 15.48
CA ALA A 341 13.94 -3.64 15.49
C ALA A 341 13.60 -4.19 16.88
N PHE A 342 12.32 -4.20 17.27
CA PHE A 342 11.85 -4.97 18.43
C PHE A 342 11.70 -6.48 18.13
N GLY A 343 11.72 -6.84 16.84
CA GLY A 343 11.63 -8.21 16.33
C GLY A 343 10.29 -8.55 15.68
N ILE A 344 10.04 -9.86 15.48
CA ILE A 344 8.90 -10.39 14.74
C ILE A 344 8.24 -11.59 15.45
N ILE A 345 6.95 -11.81 15.19
CA ILE A 345 6.17 -12.92 15.74
C ILE A 345 5.25 -13.49 14.65
N ASN A 346 5.07 -14.81 14.61
CA ASN A 346 4.04 -15.50 13.83
C ASN A 346 3.41 -16.60 14.70
N THR A 347 2.10 -16.50 14.94
CA THR A 347 1.37 -17.38 15.86
C THR A 347 0.75 -18.61 15.17
N ALA A 348 0.91 -18.74 13.85
CA ALA A 348 0.42 -19.88 13.09
C ALA A 348 0.91 -21.20 13.71
N GLU A 349 0.02 -22.19 13.83
CA GLU A 349 0.23 -23.36 14.69
C GLU A 349 1.37 -24.28 14.21
N ASN A 350 1.72 -24.19 12.93
CA ASN A 350 2.84 -24.87 12.28
C ASN A 350 4.15 -24.07 12.29
N VAL A 351 4.18 -22.87 12.89
CA VAL A 351 5.36 -21.97 12.93
C VAL A 351 5.71 -21.56 14.36
N ARG A 352 4.80 -20.87 15.07
CA ARG A 352 4.97 -20.43 16.48
C ARG A 352 6.26 -19.63 16.74
N LEU A 353 6.65 -18.78 15.79
CA LEU A 353 7.83 -17.93 15.86
C LEU A 353 7.60 -16.78 16.86
N ASN A 354 8.49 -16.59 17.83
CA ASN A 354 8.58 -15.36 18.64
C ASN A 354 10.05 -14.88 18.69
N ALA A 355 10.53 -14.39 17.55
CA ALA A 355 11.85 -13.78 17.42
C ALA A 355 11.78 -12.28 17.81
N SER A 356 11.35 -12.00 19.04
CA SER A 356 11.13 -10.62 19.52
C SER A 356 11.47 -10.43 21.01
N LEU A 357 11.56 -9.16 21.41
CA LEU A 357 11.73 -8.74 22.81
C LEU A 357 10.41 -8.61 23.58
N ALA A 358 9.31 -9.19 23.09
CA ALA A 358 8.02 -9.16 23.78
C ALA A 358 8.13 -9.75 25.21
N PRO A 359 7.54 -9.11 26.24
CA PRO A 359 7.57 -9.64 27.61
C PRO A 359 6.69 -10.89 27.76
N GLU A 360 5.64 -10.98 26.94
CA GLU A 360 4.62 -12.02 26.94
C GLU A 360 4.45 -12.53 25.50
N SER A 361 4.21 -13.83 25.32
CA SER A 361 3.90 -14.36 23.97
C SER A 361 2.41 -14.13 23.67
N PRO A 362 2.05 -13.47 22.55
CA PRO A 362 0.65 -13.21 22.21
C PRO A 362 -0.08 -14.51 21.87
N ALA A 363 -1.38 -14.55 22.17
CA ALA A 363 -2.26 -15.62 21.71
C ALA A 363 -2.42 -15.59 20.17
N ARG A 364 -2.77 -16.74 19.57
CA ARG A 364 -3.17 -16.79 18.16
C ARG A 364 -4.49 -16.05 17.95
N GLY A 365 -4.61 -15.33 16.84
CA GLY A 365 -5.80 -14.62 16.39
C GLY A 365 -5.67 -14.24 14.92
N ARG A 366 -6.49 -13.28 14.47
CA ARG A 366 -6.65 -12.92 13.05
C ARG A 366 -6.10 -11.52 12.70
N ILE A 367 -5.42 -10.88 13.65
CA ILE A 367 -4.91 -9.50 13.53
C ILE A 367 -3.43 -9.55 13.16
N GLY A 368 -3.07 -9.01 12.00
CA GLY A 368 -1.68 -8.71 11.65
C GLY A 368 -1.31 -7.31 12.15
N LEU A 369 -0.13 -7.14 12.74
CA LEU A 369 0.32 -5.85 13.29
C LEU A 369 1.72 -5.45 12.78
N PHE A 370 1.82 -4.29 12.14
CA PHE A 370 3.07 -3.64 11.76
C PHE A 370 3.32 -2.36 12.57
N THR A 371 4.57 -2.14 13.01
CA THR A 371 4.97 -0.89 13.68
C THR A 371 6.38 -0.44 13.28
N GLN A 372 6.55 0.87 13.14
CA GLN A 372 7.87 1.52 12.98
C GLN A 372 8.51 1.88 14.34
N SER A 373 7.78 1.77 15.46
CA SER A 373 8.29 2.05 16.80
C SER A 373 8.17 0.84 17.74
N GLY A 374 9.27 0.46 18.38
CA GLY A 374 9.29 -0.65 19.34
C GLY A 374 8.45 -0.38 20.59
N ALA A 375 8.50 0.84 21.14
CA ALA A 375 7.72 1.22 22.31
C ALA A 375 6.20 1.21 22.04
N ILE A 376 5.78 1.70 20.86
CA ILE A 376 4.38 1.60 20.42
C ILE A 376 4.01 0.13 20.13
N GLY A 377 4.95 -0.68 19.64
CA GLY A 377 4.80 -2.12 19.53
C GLY A 377 4.44 -2.78 20.86
N ILE A 378 5.21 -2.55 21.92
CA ILE A 378 4.91 -3.05 23.28
C ILE A 378 3.52 -2.60 23.73
N ALA A 379 3.19 -1.31 23.57
CA ALA A 379 1.90 -0.76 23.98
C ALA A 379 0.71 -1.43 23.25
N LEU A 380 0.88 -1.76 21.97
CA LEU A 380 -0.11 -2.48 21.16
C LEU A 380 -0.20 -3.97 21.52
N LEU A 381 0.92 -4.66 21.70
CA LEU A 381 0.96 -6.06 22.12
C LEU A 381 0.24 -6.25 23.46
N SER A 382 0.58 -5.45 24.47
CA SER A 382 -0.08 -5.50 25.79
C SER A 382 -1.51 -4.93 25.76
N GLY A 383 -1.81 -3.99 24.84
CA GLY A 383 -3.17 -3.47 24.65
C GLY A 383 -4.13 -4.51 24.08
N LEU A 384 -3.67 -5.30 23.12
CA LEU A 384 -4.38 -6.47 22.59
C LEU A 384 -4.46 -7.56 23.65
N HIS A 385 -3.36 -7.91 24.32
CA HIS A 385 -3.33 -8.99 25.32
C HIS A 385 -4.30 -8.75 26.48
N ARG A 386 -4.37 -7.53 27.05
CA ARG A 386 -5.35 -7.18 28.11
C ARG A 386 -6.81 -7.14 27.66
N ARG A 387 -7.08 -7.23 26.36
CA ARG A 387 -8.43 -7.47 25.80
C ARG A 387 -8.65 -8.93 25.43
N GLY A 388 -7.71 -9.82 25.77
CA GLY A 388 -7.63 -11.20 25.32
C GLY A 388 -7.34 -11.37 23.83
N ALA A 389 -7.01 -10.31 23.09
CA ALA A 389 -6.92 -10.32 21.63
C ALA A 389 -5.60 -10.95 21.13
N GLY A 390 -5.74 -11.89 20.20
CA GLY A 390 -4.62 -12.59 19.58
C GLY A 390 -4.20 -12.00 18.23
N LEU A 391 -2.97 -12.28 17.84
CA LEU A 391 -2.37 -11.86 16.57
C LEU A 391 -2.24 -13.05 15.62
N SER A 392 -2.20 -12.80 14.32
CA SER A 392 -1.67 -13.73 13.32
C SER A 392 -0.15 -13.53 13.18
N SER A 393 0.27 -12.28 12.97
CA SER A 393 1.65 -11.87 12.73
C SER A 393 1.97 -10.51 13.37
N PHE A 394 3.23 -10.30 13.70
CA PHE A 394 3.77 -9.03 14.18
C PHE A 394 5.11 -8.71 13.51
N ILE A 395 5.27 -7.47 13.05
CA ILE A 395 6.55 -6.91 12.59
C ILE A 395 6.81 -5.57 13.26
N SER A 396 7.91 -5.47 14.01
CA SER A 396 8.52 -4.18 14.36
C SER A 396 9.70 -3.91 13.43
N ALA A 397 9.51 -3.02 12.47
CA ALA A 397 10.52 -2.70 11.46
C ALA A 397 11.66 -1.81 11.98
N GLY A 398 11.54 -1.25 13.20
CA GLY A 398 12.49 -0.29 13.75
C GLY A 398 12.69 0.91 12.81
N ASN A 399 13.95 1.23 12.51
CA ASN A 399 14.31 2.26 11.54
C ASN A 399 13.81 1.98 10.10
N ARG A 400 13.23 0.80 9.82
CA ARG A 400 12.62 0.45 8.53
C ARG A 400 13.59 0.71 7.37
N ALA A 401 14.69 -0.03 7.38
CA ALA A 401 15.76 0.11 6.39
C ALA A 401 15.59 -0.76 5.15
N ASP A 402 14.64 -1.70 5.14
CA ASP A 402 14.41 -2.54 3.96
C ASP A 402 12.97 -3.05 3.87
N VAL A 403 12.50 -3.86 4.83
CA VAL A 403 11.09 -4.27 4.88
C VAL A 403 10.23 -3.12 5.41
N SER A 404 9.13 -2.81 4.71
CA SER A 404 8.28 -1.65 4.98
C SER A 404 6.80 -2.02 5.17
N GLY A 405 5.98 -1.03 5.52
CA GLY A 405 4.53 -1.18 5.59
C GLY A 405 3.88 -1.54 4.25
N ASN A 406 4.56 -1.26 3.12
CA ASN A 406 4.10 -1.68 1.80
C ASN A 406 4.27 -3.20 1.63
N ASP A 407 5.45 -3.75 1.96
CA ASP A 407 5.70 -5.19 1.94
C ASP A 407 4.73 -5.93 2.88
N PHE A 408 4.45 -5.35 4.05
CA PHE A 408 3.45 -5.88 4.98
C PHE A 408 2.03 -5.89 4.41
N LEU A 409 1.58 -4.82 3.73
CA LEU A 409 0.27 -4.83 3.02
C LEU A 409 0.21 -5.89 1.91
N GLN A 410 1.32 -6.18 1.22
CA GLN A 410 1.39 -7.25 0.22
C GLN A 410 1.22 -8.62 0.90
N TYR A 411 1.93 -8.85 2.02
CA TYR A 411 1.82 -10.05 2.84
C TYR A 411 0.41 -10.25 3.41
N SER A 412 -0.14 -9.25 4.10
CA SER A 412 -1.47 -9.33 4.74
C SER A 412 -2.60 -9.49 3.72
N PHE A 413 -2.41 -9.10 2.46
CA PHE A 413 -3.35 -9.42 1.38
C PHE A 413 -3.40 -10.92 1.09
N GLU A 414 -2.25 -11.58 0.90
CA GLU A 414 -2.19 -13.03 0.60
C GLU A 414 -2.45 -13.93 1.82
N ASP A 415 -2.00 -13.53 3.01
CA ASP A 415 -2.01 -14.36 4.23
C ASP A 415 -3.44 -14.78 4.64
N PRO A 416 -3.80 -16.08 4.58
CA PRO A 416 -5.13 -16.55 4.99
C PRO A 416 -5.33 -16.54 6.52
N ASP A 417 -4.28 -16.32 7.31
CA ASP A 417 -4.37 -16.17 8.77
C ASP A 417 -4.63 -14.74 9.25
N THR A 418 -4.44 -13.73 8.39
CA THR A 418 -4.70 -12.31 8.69
C THR A 418 -6.00 -11.83 8.05
N ASP A 419 -6.99 -11.46 8.87
CA ASP A 419 -8.21 -10.76 8.41
C ASP A 419 -8.10 -9.24 8.50
N VAL A 420 -7.43 -8.73 9.53
CA VAL A 420 -7.29 -7.28 9.80
C VAL A 420 -5.81 -6.90 9.87
N ALA A 421 -5.43 -5.84 9.16
CA ALA A 421 -4.07 -5.29 9.18
C ALA A 421 -4.05 -3.97 9.98
N LEU A 422 -3.32 -3.95 11.10
CA LEU A 422 -3.04 -2.76 11.90
C LEU A 422 -1.64 -2.23 11.56
N LEU A 423 -1.51 -0.94 11.28
CA LEU A 423 -0.22 -0.32 10.97
C LEU A 423 -0.01 0.98 11.77
N TYR A 424 0.97 0.99 12.66
CA TYR A 424 1.56 2.23 13.18
C TYR A 424 2.68 2.70 12.25
N LEU A 425 2.46 3.83 11.58
CA LEU A 425 3.34 4.38 10.54
C LEU A 425 3.79 5.78 10.92
N GLU A 426 5.10 6.02 10.96
CA GLU A 426 5.67 7.37 11.10
C GLU A 426 5.90 8.00 9.71
N SER A 427 6.23 7.17 8.70
CA SER A 427 6.21 7.54 7.28
C SER A 427 5.63 6.44 6.39
N LEU A 428 5.03 6.84 5.27
CA LEU A 428 4.44 5.96 4.24
C LEU A 428 5.47 5.48 3.20
N GLY A 429 6.66 6.08 3.16
CA GLY A 429 7.68 5.81 2.16
C GLY A 429 7.32 6.33 0.77
N ASN A 430 6.51 5.59 0.03
CA ASN A 430 5.97 5.97 -1.28
C ASN A 430 4.43 6.03 -1.17
N PRO A 431 3.82 7.22 -1.01
CA PRO A 431 2.38 7.35 -0.86
C PRO A 431 1.56 6.81 -2.04
N ARG A 432 1.98 7.00 -3.31
CA ARG A 432 1.29 6.37 -4.46
C ARG A 432 1.21 4.85 -4.34
N LYS A 433 2.34 4.19 -4.04
CA LYS A 433 2.40 2.74 -3.83
C LYS A 433 1.57 2.33 -2.60
N PHE A 434 1.71 3.06 -1.48
CA PHE A 434 0.93 2.80 -0.27
C PHE A 434 -0.57 2.87 -0.53
N THR A 435 -1.08 3.94 -1.15
CA THR A 435 -2.51 4.13 -1.48
C THR A 435 -3.02 3.05 -2.43
N ARG A 436 -2.23 2.67 -3.47
CA ARG A 436 -2.55 1.55 -4.38
C ARG A 436 -2.68 0.21 -3.63
N LEU A 437 -1.72 -0.11 -2.76
CA LEU A 437 -1.70 -1.37 -2.01
C LEU A 437 -2.79 -1.41 -0.93
N ALA A 438 -2.98 -0.29 -0.23
CA ALA A 438 -4.01 -0.13 0.79
C ALA A 438 -5.41 -0.28 0.18
N ARG A 439 -5.71 0.37 -0.96
CA ARG A 439 -7.01 0.25 -1.65
C ARG A 439 -7.34 -1.20 -2.04
N ARG A 440 -6.36 -1.94 -2.56
CA ARG A 440 -6.52 -3.35 -2.93
C ARG A 440 -6.69 -4.25 -1.70
N THR A 441 -6.00 -3.96 -0.59
CA THR A 441 -6.11 -4.73 0.65
C THR A 441 -7.43 -4.46 1.36
N ALA A 442 -7.80 -3.17 1.52
CA ALA A 442 -9.06 -2.72 2.11
C ALA A 442 -10.32 -3.24 1.37
N ALA A 443 -10.24 -3.54 0.07
CA ALA A 443 -11.35 -4.16 -0.65
C ALA A 443 -11.75 -5.55 -0.09
N VAL A 444 -10.80 -6.26 0.52
CA VAL A 444 -10.98 -7.63 1.05
C VAL A 444 -10.83 -7.74 2.58
N LYS A 445 -9.95 -6.94 3.19
CA LYS A 445 -9.46 -7.06 4.57
C LYS A 445 -9.29 -5.68 5.20
N PRO A 446 -9.89 -5.37 6.37
CA PRO A 446 -9.79 -4.03 6.96
C PRO A 446 -8.33 -3.59 7.23
N VAL A 447 -8.00 -2.36 6.82
CA VAL A 447 -6.68 -1.75 7.04
C VAL A 447 -6.85 -0.57 7.99
N VAL A 448 -6.32 -0.69 9.21
CA VAL A 448 -6.39 0.35 10.25
C VAL A 448 -5.02 1.01 10.42
N VAL A 449 -4.95 2.34 10.41
CA VAL A 449 -3.68 3.08 10.44
C VAL A 449 -3.66 4.16 11.51
N VAL A 450 -2.61 4.15 12.33
CA VAL A 450 -2.19 5.31 13.13
C VAL A 450 -1.00 5.97 12.46
N LYS A 451 -1.18 7.20 11.97
CA LYS A 451 -0.06 8.05 11.54
C LYS A 451 0.57 8.70 12.79
N GLY A 452 1.79 8.30 13.14
CA GLY A 452 2.65 8.99 14.09
C GLY A 452 3.24 10.28 13.49
N ALA A 453 3.96 11.07 14.30
CA ALA A 453 4.73 12.26 13.83
C ALA A 453 3.92 13.20 12.90
N ARG A 454 2.72 13.64 13.32
CA ARG A 454 1.81 14.47 12.50
C ARG A 454 2.24 15.94 12.39
N HIS A 455 2.86 16.47 13.43
CA HIS A 455 3.15 17.91 13.56
C HIS A 455 4.64 18.24 13.76
N SER A 456 5.53 17.25 13.79
CA SER A 456 6.92 17.45 14.19
C SER A 456 7.83 18.04 13.10
N GLY A 457 7.41 17.99 11.83
CA GLY A 457 8.23 18.41 10.67
C GLY A 457 9.47 17.54 10.41
N THR A 458 9.81 16.64 11.32
CA THR A 458 10.96 15.74 11.27
C THR A 458 10.65 14.49 10.44
N ASN A 459 11.49 14.23 9.44
CA ASN A 459 11.51 12.91 8.77
C ASN A 459 11.92 11.84 9.80
N PRO A 460 11.18 10.73 9.95
CA PRO A 460 11.58 9.61 10.80
C PRO A 460 12.92 9.02 10.33
N PRO A 461 13.78 8.52 11.25
CA PRO A 461 15.00 7.81 10.88
C PRO A 461 14.67 6.56 10.05
N GLY A 462 15.34 6.36 8.92
CA GLY A 462 15.06 5.27 7.99
C GLY A 462 15.48 5.55 6.55
N HIS A 463 14.81 4.90 5.59
CA HIS A 463 14.91 5.25 4.16
C HIS A 463 14.79 6.76 3.92
N ALA A 464 15.51 7.26 2.92
CA ALA A 464 15.22 8.56 2.33
C ALA A 464 13.79 8.57 1.75
N VAL A 465 12.96 9.51 2.22
CA VAL A 465 11.60 9.70 1.75
C VAL A 465 11.51 11.10 1.14
N PRO A 466 10.94 11.26 -0.07
CA PRO A 466 10.68 12.59 -0.63
C PRO A 466 9.88 13.43 0.37
N VAL A 467 10.34 14.66 0.64
CA VAL A 467 9.65 15.55 1.59
C VAL A 467 8.33 15.99 0.96
N SER A 468 7.27 15.23 1.28
CA SER A 468 5.90 15.55 0.94
C SER A 468 5.56 16.94 1.48
N ARG A 469 5.06 17.81 0.59
CA ARG A 469 4.54 19.14 0.97
C ARG A 469 3.03 19.13 1.17
N ILE A 470 2.44 17.94 1.13
CA ILE A 470 0.99 17.71 1.25
C ILE A 470 0.55 17.91 2.72
N PRO A 471 -0.51 18.70 2.98
CA PRO A 471 -1.13 18.79 4.31
C PRO A 471 -1.64 17.44 4.83
N ASP A 472 -1.54 17.21 6.15
CA ASP A 472 -2.01 15.96 6.77
C ASP A 472 -3.52 15.71 6.58
N ALA A 473 -4.31 16.78 6.38
CA ALA A 473 -5.72 16.69 5.99
C ALA A 473 -5.90 16.00 4.62
N THR A 474 -5.11 16.39 3.62
CA THR A 474 -5.07 15.75 2.30
C THR A 474 -4.59 14.30 2.41
N VAL A 475 -3.53 14.02 3.18
CA VAL A 475 -3.06 12.64 3.42
C VAL A 475 -4.16 11.79 4.09
N SER A 476 -4.95 12.38 5.00
CA SER A 476 -6.11 11.74 5.62
C SER A 476 -7.22 11.42 4.62
N ALA A 477 -7.51 12.34 3.69
CA ALA A 477 -8.49 12.12 2.62
C ALA A 477 -8.06 10.99 1.67
N LEU A 478 -6.79 10.99 1.24
CA LEU A 478 -6.20 9.95 0.39
C LEU A 478 -6.24 8.56 1.05
N MET A 479 -5.97 8.47 2.36
CA MET A 479 -6.11 7.24 3.13
C MET A 479 -7.57 6.74 3.13
N ARG A 480 -8.53 7.61 3.46
CA ARG A 480 -9.97 7.24 3.49
C ARG A 480 -10.49 6.78 2.13
N GLN A 481 -10.02 7.40 1.04
CA GLN A 481 -10.34 7.00 -0.34
C GLN A 481 -9.80 5.60 -0.70
N ALA A 482 -8.66 5.22 -0.12
CA ALA A 482 -8.11 3.87 -0.19
C ALA A 482 -8.72 2.89 0.83
N GLY A 483 -9.85 3.23 1.46
CA GLY A 483 -10.53 2.36 2.42
C GLY A 483 -9.78 2.17 3.74
N VAL A 484 -8.76 3.00 4.00
CA VAL A 484 -7.98 2.95 5.24
C VAL A 484 -8.77 3.60 6.37
N ILE A 485 -8.99 2.82 7.43
CA ILE A 485 -9.54 3.27 8.70
C ILE A 485 -8.42 4.03 9.44
N ARG A 486 -8.31 5.33 9.16
CA ARG A 486 -7.35 6.21 9.83
C ARG A 486 -7.92 6.68 11.16
N VAL A 487 -7.29 6.24 12.24
CA VAL A 487 -7.60 6.61 13.63
C VAL A 487 -6.55 7.57 14.20
N ASP A 488 -6.85 8.18 15.34
CA ASP A 488 -6.01 9.19 15.98
C ASP A 488 -5.06 8.60 17.02
N THR A 489 -5.53 7.63 17.80
CA THR A 489 -4.73 7.01 18.88
C THR A 489 -4.44 5.54 18.68
N VAL A 490 -3.35 5.10 19.32
CA VAL A 490 -2.97 3.69 19.50
C VAL A 490 -4.11 2.88 20.15
N THR A 491 -4.85 3.51 21.05
CA THR A 491 -6.03 2.96 21.73
C THR A 491 -7.17 2.65 20.76
N GLU A 492 -7.53 3.60 19.89
CA GLU A 492 -8.56 3.42 18.86
C GLU A 492 -8.18 2.33 17.86
N MET A 493 -6.90 2.19 17.52
CA MET A 493 -6.45 1.14 16.60
C MET A 493 -6.65 -0.27 17.17
N VAL A 494 -6.46 -0.45 18.48
CA VAL A 494 -6.79 -1.69 19.18
C VAL A 494 -8.31 -1.87 19.23
N ASP A 495 -9.05 -0.84 19.62
CA ASP A 495 -10.51 -0.91 19.80
C ASP A 495 -11.25 -1.24 18.49
N ALA A 496 -10.88 -0.60 17.38
CA ALA A 496 -11.40 -0.91 16.04
C ALA A 496 -10.88 -2.26 15.53
N GLY A 497 -9.59 -2.55 15.73
CA GLY A 497 -8.97 -3.80 15.27
C GLY A 497 -9.62 -5.06 15.85
N ILE A 498 -10.01 -5.03 17.13
CA ILE A 498 -10.69 -6.16 17.79
C ILE A 498 -12.13 -6.32 17.28
N LEU A 499 -12.88 -5.24 17.05
CA LEU A 499 -14.21 -5.31 16.45
C LEU A 499 -14.15 -5.95 15.06
N LEU A 500 -13.29 -5.41 14.19
CA LEU A 500 -13.15 -5.80 12.79
C LEU A 500 -12.64 -7.24 12.59
N ALA A 501 -11.95 -7.81 13.59
CA ALA A 501 -11.46 -9.18 13.59
C ALA A 501 -12.38 -10.18 14.32
N GLY A 502 -13.39 -9.71 15.06
CA GLY A 502 -14.29 -10.53 15.86
C GLY A 502 -15.75 -10.56 15.40
N GLN A 503 -16.19 -9.55 14.63
CA GLN A 503 -17.59 -9.30 14.30
C GLN A 503 -17.81 -9.04 12.79
N PRO A 504 -19.01 -9.33 12.25
CA PRO A 504 -19.35 -9.03 10.86
C PRO A 504 -19.47 -7.53 10.61
N LEU A 505 -19.32 -7.12 9.34
CA LEU A 505 -19.46 -5.72 8.93
C LEU A 505 -20.95 -5.29 8.91
N PRO A 506 -21.31 -4.13 9.50
CA PRO A 506 -22.69 -3.70 9.57
C PRO A 506 -23.27 -3.29 8.20
N SER A 507 -24.55 -3.61 7.98
CA SER A 507 -25.32 -3.24 6.79
C SER A 507 -25.54 -1.73 6.65
N GLY A 508 -25.53 -0.98 7.75
CA GLY A 508 -25.81 0.45 7.80
C GLY A 508 -25.53 1.05 9.19
N PRO A 509 -25.96 2.30 9.44
CA PRO A 509 -25.66 3.04 10.66
C PRO A 509 -26.66 2.82 11.82
N ARG A 510 -27.67 1.94 11.68
CA ARG A 510 -28.77 1.83 12.65
C ARG A 510 -28.35 0.96 13.86
N VAL A 511 -28.40 1.50 15.07
CA VAL A 511 -27.91 0.82 16.28
C VAL A 511 -29.06 0.53 17.24
N ALA A 512 -29.17 -0.72 17.71
CA ALA A 512 -29.96 -1.05 18.90
C ALA A 512 -29.05 -0.95 20.14
N ILE A 513 -29.57 -0.39 21.23
CA ILE A 513 -28.88 -0.28 22.52
C ILE A 513 -29.75 -1.00 23.55
N LEU A 514 -29.18 -1.93 24.32
CA LEU A 514 -29.90 -2.66 25.37
C LEU A 514 -29.00 -2.91 26.58
N GLY A 515 -29.54 -2.90 27.79
CA GLY A 515 -28.73 -3.19 28.98
C GLY A 515 -29.37 -2.82 30.32
N ASN A 516 -28.68 -3.09 31.42
CA ASN A 516 -29.19 -2.96 32.79
C ASN A 516 -28.90 -1.59 33.46
N SER A 517 -28.76 -0.53 32.65
CA SER A 517 -28.42 0.81 33.13
C SER A 517 -28.86 1.90 32.15
N GLU A 518 -29.93 2.62 32.49
CA GLU A 518 -30.44 3.78 31.75
C GLU A 518 -29.32 4.80 31.43
N SER A 519 -28.57 5.23 32.44
CA SER A 519 -27.49 6.23 32.29
C SER A 519 -26.41 5.81 31.27
N LEU A 520 -26.02 4.53 31.27
CA LEU A 520 -25.03 4.01 30.33
C LEU A 520 -25.63 3.82 28.93
N GLY A 521 -26.92 3.50 28.84
CA GLY A 521 -27.70 3.50 27.59
C GLY A 521 -27.79 4.89 26.96
N LEU A 522 -28.07 5.93 27.76
CA LEU A 522 -28.12 7.33 27.30
C LEU A 522 -26.76 7.85 26.84
N LEU A 523 -25.68 7.59 27.59
CA LEU A 523 -24.31 7.92 27.14
C LEU A 523 -23.95 7.23 25.83
N THR A 524 -24.38 5.98 25.64
CA THR A 524 -24.20 5.24 24.38
C THR A 524 -25.03 5.83 23.24
N TYR A 525 -26.23 6.31 23.52
CA TYR A 525 -27.12 6.96 22.55
C TYR A 525 -26.55 8.30 22.06
N ASP A 526 -26.12 9.17 22.98
CA ASP A 526 -25.52 10.47 22.64
C ASP A 526 -24.19 10.30 21.89
N ALA A 527 -23.34 9.36 22.32
CA ALA A 527 -22.13 9.01 21.57
C ALA A 527 -22.45 8.52 20.14
N CYS A 528 -23.50 7.71 19.97
CA CYS A 528 -23.92 7.26 18.64
C CYS A 528 -24.31 8.43 17.74
N LEU A 529 -25.05 9.42 18.25
CA LEU A 529 -25.40 10.63 17.50
C LEU A 529 -24.15 11.46 17.14
N ALA A 530 -23.20 11.59 18.06
CA ALA A 530 -21.96 12.35 17.84
C ALA A 530 -21.06 11.75 16.74
N GLU A 531 -20.99 10.42 16.62
CA GLU A 531 -20.27 9.71 15.55
C GLU A 531 -21.10 9.51 14.26
N GLY A 532 -22.31 10.07 14.18
CA GLY A 532 -23.17 10.02 12.99
C GLY A 532 -23.92 8.70 12.78
N LEU A 533 -23.97 7.84 13.80
CA LEU A 533 -24.82 6.65 13.82
C LEU A 533 -26.28 7.03 14.10
N ARG A 534 -27.19 6.06 13.90
CA ARG A 534 -28.64 6.22 14.09
C ARG A 534 -29.11 5.28 15.19
N PRO A 535 -28.95 5.65 16.47
CA PRO A 535 -29.40 4.82 17.57
C PRO A 535 -30.94 4.80 17.64
N ARG A 536 -31.50 3.68 18.08
CA ARG A 536 -32.88 3.58 18.58
C ARG A 536 -32.92 3.96 20.07
N PRO A 537 -34.09 4.32 20.62
CA PRO A 537 -34.25 4.48 22.07
C PRO A 537 -33.68 3.25 22.81
N PRO A 538 -32.85 3.42 23.86
CA PRO A 538 -32.30 2.29 24.60
C PRO A 538 -33.37 1.42 25.25
N ILE A 539 -33.15 0.11 25.25
CA ILE A 539 -33.94 -0.87 25.99
C ILE A 539 -33.30 -1.04 27.37
N ASP A 540 -33.86 -0.40 28.40
CA ASP A 540 -33.45 -0.65 29.78
C ASP A 540 -34.07 -1.97 30.27
N LEU A 541 -33.21 -2.89 30.67
CA LEU A 541 -33.56 -4.17 31.28
C LEU A 541 -33.71 -4.05 32.81
N THR A 542 -33.44 -2.87 33.37
CA THR A 542 -33.32 -2.55 34.80
C THR A 542 -32.11 -3.19 35.47
N THR A 543 -31.69 -2.66 36.63
CA THR A 543 -30.53 -3.16 37.39
C THR A 543 -30.69 -4.59 37.93
N ALA A 544 -31.91 -5.14 37.90
CA ALA A 544 -32.22 -6.52 38.29
C ALA A 544 -32.11 -7.53 37.12
N ALA A 545 -31.75 -7.08 35.91
CA ALA A 545 -31.63 -7.96 34.74
C ALA A 545 -30.61 -9.08 34.96
N SER A 546 -31.07 -10.32 34.82
CA SER A 546 -30.22 -11.49 34.87
C SER A 546 -29.50 -11.72 33.52
N PRO A 547 -28.45 -12.55 33.48
CA PRO A 547 -27.83 -12.99 32.22
C PRO A 547 -28.84 -13.61 31.22
N GLN A 548 -29.94 -14.18 31.72
CA GLN A 548 -31.01 -14.76 30.91
C GLN A 548 -31.78 -13.67 30.14
N ASP A 549 -32.08 -12.53 30.77
CA ASP A 549 -32.77 -11.39 30.14
C ASP A 549 -31.87 -10.73 29.07
N PHE A 550 -30.57 -10.59 29.37
CA PHE A 550 -29.58 -10.12 28.41
C PHE A 550 -29.49 -10.99 27.15
N ARG A 551 -29.58 -12.32 27.28
CA ARG A 551 -29.56 -13.24 26.14
C ARG A 551 -30.77 -13.03 25.24
N ASP A 552 -31.97 -13.01 25.83
CA ASP A 552 -33.21 -13.01 25.06
C ASP A 552 -33.46 -11.64 24.41
N ALA A 553 -33.16 -10.54 25.11
CA ALA A 553 -33.18 -9.18 24.53
C ALA A 553 -32.15 -9.01 23.40
N LEU A 554 -30.95 -9.59 23.53
CA LEU A 554 -29.97 -9.60 22.44
C LEU A 554 -30.45 -10.44 21.25
N ALA A 555 -31.10 -11.59 21.48
CA ALA A 555 -31.66 -12.40 20.41
C ALA A 555 -32.77 -11.66 19.63
N GLU A 556 -33.65 -10.93 20.32
CA GLU A 556 -34.66 -10.07 19.67
C GLU A 556 -34.02 -8.94 18.86
N ALA A 557 -33.07 -8.20 19.45
CA ALA A 557 -32.34 -7.14 18.75
C ALA A 557 -31.55 -7.66 17.54
N LEU A 558 -31.07 -8.90 17.58
CA LEU A 558 -30.42 -9.56 16.45
C LEU A 558 -31.40 -9.99 15.36
N ALA A 559 -32.64 -10.35 15.70
CA ALA A 559 -33.70 -10.64 14.71
C ALA A 559 -34.28 -9.38 14.02
N ASP A 560 -34.36 -8.25 14.72
CA ASP A 560 -35.07 -7.05 14.25
C ASP A 560 -34.41 -6.36 13.04
N ALA A 561 -35.04 -6.41 11.87
CA ALA A 561 -34.53 -5.80 10.63
C ALA A 561 -34.41 -4.25 10.65
N THR A 562 -34.90 -3.57 11.69
CA THR A 562 -34.79 -2.11 11.85
C THR A 562 -33.42 -1.64 12.37
N CYS A 563 -32.56 -2.52 12.88
CA CYS A 563 -31.16 -2.21 13.22
C CYS A 563 -30.16 -2.94 12.32
N ASP A 564 -28.92 -2.43 12.28
CA ASP A 564 -27.76 -2.97 11.56
C ASP A 564 -26.67 -3.49 12.51
N ALA A 565 -26.70 -3.07 13.78
CA ALA A 565 -25.72 -3.39 14.84
C ALA A 565 -26.39 -3.34 16.23
N VAL A 566 -25.77 -3.97 17.23
CA VAL A 566 -26.24 -3.96 18.63
C VAL A 566 -25.11 -3.58 19.58
N ILE A 567 -25.38 -2.67 20.52
CA ILE A 567 -24.51 -2.39 21.67
C ILE A 567 -25.23 -2.83 22.95
N VAL A 568 -24.55 -3.67 23.73
CA VAL A 568 -25.02 -4.15 25.03
C VAL A 568 -24.32 -3.34 26.13
N THR A 569 -25.06 -2.68 27.01
CA THR A 569 -24.52 -1.95 28.17
C THR A 569 -24.68 -2.78 29.44
N ALA A 570 -23.59 -2.93 30.21
CA ALA A 570 -23.56 -3.82 31.37
C ALA A 570 -22.85 -3.20 32.58
N ILE A 571 -23.57 -3.10 33.69
CA ILE A 571 -23.02 -2.92 35.04
C ILE A 571 -23.22 -4.22 35.84
N PRO A 572 -22.52 -4.44 36.98
CA PRO A 572 -22.81 -5.58 37.85
C PRO A 572 -24.28 -5.57 38.26
N TRP A 573 -24.95 -6.72 38.18
CA TRP A 573 -26.29 -6.90 38.72
C TRP A 573 -26.20 -7.30 40.20
N VAL A 574 -27.34 -7.36 40.88
CA VAL A 574 -27.43 -7.85 42.26
C VAL A 574 -28.19 -9.17 42.26
N GLY A 575 -27.62 -10.23 42.84
CA GLY A 575 -28.28 -11.53 42.96
C GLY A 575 -29.43 -11.53 43.98
N GLU A 576 -30.23 -12.59 44.02
CA GLU A 576 -31.38 -12.70 44.94
C GLU A 576 -30.97 -12.60 46.43
N ASP A 577 -29.76 -13.04 46.78
CA ASP A 577 -29.18 -12.96 48.13
C ASP A 577 -28.51 -11.61 48.45
N GLY A 578 -28.44 -10.67 47.50
CA GLY A 578 -27.93 -9.31 47.72
C GLY A 578 -26.41 -9.11 47.67
N GLU A 579 -25.62 -10.19 47.50
CA GLU A 579 -24.18 -10.11 47.19
C GLU A 579 -23.93 -10.09 45.67
N ALA A 580 -22.73 -9.66 45.26
CA ALA A 580 -22.25 -9.79 43.87
C ALA A 580 -21.49 -11.12 43.73
N GLU A 581 -21.86 -11.96 42.76
CA GLU A 581 -21.35 -13.33 42.69
C GLU A 581 -19.93 -13.40 42.13
N THR A 582 -19.15 -14.38 42.60
CA THR A 582 -17.77 -14.61 42.14
C THR A 582 -17.73 -15.38 40.81
N GLY A 583 -18.37 -14.81 39.78
CA GLY A 583 -18.44 -15.40 38.43
C GLY A 583 -19.19 -14.58 37.38
N ASP A 584 -19.75 -13.41 37.72
CA ASP A 584 -20.63 -12.60 36.86
C ASP A 584 -20.15 -12.47 35.40
N GLY A 585 -18.87 -12.12 35.22
CA GLY A 585 -18.27 -11.93 33.90
C GLY A 585 -18.30 -13.18 33.02
N GLN A 586 -18.16 -14.38 33.60
CA GLN A 586 -18.24 -15.64 32.88
C GLN A 586 -19.69 -16.01 32.53
N VAL A 587 -20.63 -15.84 33.47
CA VAL A 587 -22.05 -16.22 33.26
C VAL A 587 -22.70 -15.31 32.22
N LEU A 588 -22.51 -14.00 32.32
CA LEU A 588 -23.01 -13.04 31.32
C LEU A 588 -22.35 -13.26 29.96
N ALA A 589 -21.04 -13.56 29.90
CA ALA A 589 -20.38 -13.91 28.65
C ALA A 589 -20.99 -15.15 27.99
N ALA A 590 -21.24 -16.22 28.74
CA ALA A 590 -21.85 -17.45 28.22
C ALA A 590 -23.27 -17.21 27.68
N ALA A 591 -24.07 -16.38 28.38
CA ALA A 591 -25.40 -16.01 27.94
C ALA A 591 -25.37 -15.20 26.63
N LEU A 592 -24.55 -14.15 26.54
CA LEU A 592 -24.39 -13.34 25.33
C LEU A 592 -23.83 -14.16 24.15
N HIS A 593 -22.88 -15.07 24.40
CA HIS A 593 -22.38 -16.02 23.39
C HIS A 593 -23.47 -16.98 22.90
N THR A 594 -24.40 -17.37 23.76
CA THR A 594 -25.54 -18.23 23.38
C THR A 594 -26.50 -17.50 22.42
N ALA A 595 -26.73 -16.19 22.61
CA ALA A 595 -27.54 -15.39 21.69
C ALA A 595 -26.93 -15.26 20.27
N VAL A 596 -25.60 -15.15 20.16
CA VAL A 596 -24.91 -15.05 18.86
C VAL A 596 -24.57 -16.40 18.22
N ALA A 597 -24.73 -17.53 18.94
CA ALA A 597 -24.31 -18.86 18.51
C ALA A 597 -24.95 -19.34 17.19
N GLY A 598 -26.14 -18.84 16.85
CA GLY A 598 -26.81 -19.11 15.56
C GLY A 598 -26.14 -18.47 14.34
N GLY A 599 -25.13 -17.60 14.54
CA GLY A 599 -24.45 -16.88 13.47
C GLY A 599 -25.11 -15.54 13.14
N SER A 600 -24.83 -14.52 13.97
CA SER A 600 -25.31 -13.16 13.70
C SER A 600 -24.74 -12.58 12.40
N ALA A 601 -25.59 -11.92 11.61
CA ALA A 601 -25.18 -11.06 10.49
C ALA A 601 -24.84 -9.62 10.89
N LYS A 602 -25.15 -9.23 12.14
CA LYS A 602 -24.94 -7.89 12.72
C LYS A 602 -23.78 -7.92 13.74
N PRO A 603 -22.90 -6.90 13.79
CA PRO A 603 -21.94 -6.79 14.88
C PRO A 603 -22.62 -6.53 16.22
N VAL A 604 -22.12 -7.21 17.25
CA VAL A 604 -22.44 -6.97 18.66
C VAL A 604 -21.20 -6.41 19.35
N ALA A 605 -21.36 -5.40 20.20
CA ALA A 605 -20.30 -4.89 21.08
C ALA A 605 -20.83 -4.73 22.52
N VAL A 606 -19.98 -4.98 23.51
CA VAL A 606 -20.32 -4.82 24.94
C VAL A 606 -19.60 -3.59 25.51
N VAL A 607 -20.35 -2.73 26.19
CA VAL A 607 -19.83 -1.66 27.05
C VAL A 607 -20.01 -2.11 28.49
N HIS A 608 -18.93 -2.19 29.27
CA HIS A 608 -18.97 -2.65 30.66
C HIS A 608 -18.26 -1.68 31.61
N VAL A 609 -18.77 -1.60 32.85
CA VAL A 609 -18.17 -0.82 33.95
C VAL A 609 -17.96 -1.77 35.14
N GLU A 610 -16.74 -1.84 35.67
CA GLU A 610 -16.31 -2.66 36.82
C GLU A 610 -16.65 -4.17 36.84
N ILE A 611 -17.31 -4.75 35.82
CA ILE A 611 -17.49 -6.20 35.72
C ILE A 611 -16.15 -6.88 35.43
N GLY A 612 -15.55 -7.45 36.47
CA GLY A 612 -14.30 -8.21 36.39
C GLY A 612 -14.41 -9.45 35.51
N GLY A 613 -13.33 -9.80 34.79
CA GLY A 613 -13.25 -11.01 33.96
C GLY A 613 -14.12 -11.01 32.69
N LEU A 614 -15.17 -10.19 32.57
CA LEU A 614 -16.12 -10.20 31.46
C LEU A 614 -15.43 -10.06 30.08
N ALA A 615 -14.49 -9.12 29.95
CA ALA A 615 -13.74 -8.92 28.71
C ALA A 615 -12.86 -10.13 28.33
N GLU A 616 -12.36 -10.89 29.30
CA GLU A 616 -11.57 -12.11 29.08
C GLU A 616 -12.49 -13.30 28.77
N ALA A 617 -13.63 -13.43 29.46
CA ALA A 617 -14.61 -14.48 29.21
C ALA A 617 -15.26 -14.35 27.82
N LEU A 618 -15.67 -13.14 27.43
CA LEU A 618 -16.15 -12.84 26.08
C LEU A 618 -15.09 -13.13 25.01
N ALA A 619 -13.80 -12.96 25.34
CA ALA A 619 -12.67 -13.28 24.47
C ALA A 619 -12.33 -14.78 24.40
N ALA A 620 -12.57 -15.53 25.48
CA ALA A 620 -12.10 -16.91 25.65
C ALA A 620 -13.05 -17.97 25.09
N ALA A 621 -14.37 -17.73 25.04
CA ALA A 621 -15.35 -18.74 24.61
C ALA A 621 -15.14 -19.27 23.17
N SER A 622 -14.45 -18.52 22.30
CA SER A 622 -14.05 -18.95 20.95
C SER A 622 -12.77 -19.82 20.91
N SER A 623 -12.15 -20.13 22.06
CA SER A 623 -10.90 -20.89 22.17
C SER A 623 -11.13 -22.26 22.82
N THR A 624 -11.20 -23.32 22.01
CA THR A 624 -11.27 -24.72 22.47
C THR A 624 -9.93 -25.27 22.99
N ALA A 625 -9.12 -24.43 23.62
CA ALA A 625 -7.87 -24.79 24.29
C ALA A 625 -8.06 -24.60 25.81
N ALA A 626 -8.04 -25.70 26.57
CA ALA A 626 -8.28 -25.67 28.00
C ALA A 626 -7.21 -24.86 28.78
N PRO A 627 -7.60 -24.12 29.84
CA PRO A 627 -6.67 -23.29 30.60
C PRO A 627 -5.61 -24.15 31.32
N ARG A 628 -4.34 -23.86 31.06
CA ARG A 628 -3.20 -24.53 31.71
C ARG A 628 -3.04 -24.06 33.16
N GLN A 629 -3.66 -24.77 34.10
CA GLN A 629 -3.37 -24.58 35.52
C GLN A 629 -1.89 -24.89 35.81
N ARG A 630 -1.23 -24.02 36.59
CA ARG A 630 0.12 -24.28 37.12
C ARG A 630 0.00 -25.20 38.34
N PRO A 631 0.70 -26.35 38.40
CA PRO A 631 0.71 -27.17 39.60
C PRO A 631 1.52 -26.48 40.71
N THR A 632 0.83 -26.08 41.79
CA THR A 632 1.48 -25.57 43.01
C THR A 632 2.11 -26.73 43.79
N THR A 633 3.45 -26.79 43.83
CA THR A 633 4.20 -27.85 44.51
C THR A 633 4.18 -27.68 46.04
N ALA A 634 3.11 -28.16 46.68
CA ALA A 634 3.12 -28.41 48.12
C ALA A 634 4.07 -29.59 48.44
N ARG A 635 4.91 -29.45 49.46
CA ARG A 635 6.05 -30.35 49.71
C ARG A 635 5.80 -31.28 50.89
N THR A 636 5.54 -32.56 50.63
CA THR A 636 5.47 -33.65 51.62
C THR A 636 6.46 -34.77 51.28
N ALA A 637 6.99 -35.44 52.30
CA ALA A 637 8.01 -36.48 52.18
C ALA A 637 7.38 -37.88 51.99
N PRO A 638 8.10 -38.84 51.39
CA PRO A 638 7.56 -40.16 51.06
C PRO A 638 7.69 -41.18 52.21
N PRO A 639 6.94 -42.28 52.13
CA PRO A 639 7.47 -43.60 52.43
C PRO A 639 7.36 -44.58 51.24
N GLU A 640 8.47 -45.27 50.99
CA GLU A 640 8.65 -46.70 50.67
C GLU A 640 7.66 -47.47 49.75
N ALA A 641 8.25 -48.18 48.79
CA ALA A 641 7.66 -49.27 47.98
C ALA A 641 7.83 -50.64 48.72
N PRO A 642 7.63 -51.85 48.14
CA PRO A 642 7.34 -52.23 46.74
C PRO A 642 6.34 -53.43 46.58
N THR A 643 6.46 -54.16 45.45
CA THR A 643 5.86 -55.49 45.13
C THR A 643 4.37 -55.47 44.68
N ASP A 644 3.87 -56.37 43.82
CA ASP A 644 4.50 -57.46 43.03
C ASP A 644 3.66 -57.84 41.78
N ARG A 645 4.16 -58.79 40.97
CA ARG A 645 3.41 -59.77 40.13
C ARG A 645 2.48 -59.25 39.01
N THR A 646 2.82 -59.36 37.71
CA THR A 646 3.01 -60.54 36.80
C THR A 646 1.74 -61.03 36.09
N ALA A 647 1.86 -61.17 34.75
CA ALA A 647 1.23 -62.21 33.91
C ALA A 647 -0.31 -62.24 33.79
N SER A 648 -0.92 -62.79 32.72
CA SER A 648 -0.52 -63.06 31.32
C SER A 648 -1.78 -63.54 30.53
N THR A 649 -1.67 -63.76 29.21
CA THR A 649 -2.52 -64.71 28.42
C THR A 649 -4.04 -64.37 28.32
N ASP A 650 -4.84 -64.80 27.33
CA ASP A 650 -4.61 -65.58 26.10
C ASP A 650 -5.79 -65.41 25.09
N ARG A 651 -5.58 -65.73 23.79
CA ARG A 651 -6.54 -66.41 22.85
C ARG A 651 -7.87 -65.71 22.42
N GLU A 652 -8.60 -66.09 21.36
CA GLU A 652 -8.35 -66.85 20.10
C GLU A 652 -9.47 -66.59 19.04
N GLY A 653 -9.13 -66.62 17.73
CA GLY A 653 -10.03 -66.98 16.60
C GLY A 653 -11.11 -65.99 16.08
N ALA A 654 -11.76 -66.18 14.91
CA ALA A 654 -11.43 -67.02 13.74
C ALA A 654 -12.30 -66.70 12.46
N THR A 655 -11.76 -67.01 11.27
CA THR A 655 -12.43 -67.40 9.98
C THR A 655 -13.44 -66.49 9.21
N ASP A 656 -12.94 -65.71 8.24
CA ASP A 656 -13.07 -65.84 6.75
C ASP A 656 -14.28 -66.58 6.08
N ARG A 657 -14.92 -65.96 5.04
CA ARG A 657 -15.10 -66.47 3.63
C ARG A 657 -15.92 -65.56 2.66
N ARG A 658 -16.04 -65.95 1.36
CA ARG A 658 -16.39 -65.11 0.16
C ARG A 658 -17.60 -65.57 -0.71
N ALA A 659 -18.27 -64.59 -1.38
CA ALA A 659 -18.90 -64.62 -2.75
C ALA A 659 -20.13 -65.57 -3.01
N PRO A 660 -20.85 -65.57 -4.18
CA PRO A 660 -20.69 -64.85 -5.49
C PRO A 660 -21.98 -64.34 -6.25
N THR A 661 -21.81 -63.60 -7.38
CA THR A 661 -22.58 -63.48 -8.70
C THR A 661 -24.15 -63.53 -8.80
N ASP A 662 -24.92 -63.09 -9.83
CA ASP A 662 -24.72 -62.77 -11.29
C ASP A 662 -25.91 -61.96 -11.96
N ARG A 663 -25.77 -61.50 -13.24
CA ARG A 663 -26.81 -61.21 -14.32
C ARG A 663 -27.85 -60.03 -14.27
N THR A 664 -28.48 -59.51 -15.36
CA THR A 664 -28.10 -59.05 -16.76
C THR A 664 -29.31 -58.51 -17.61
N THR A 665 -29.02 -57.82 -18.74
CA THR A 665 -29.82 -57.54 -19.99
C THR A 665 -30.61 -56.21 -20.17
N ASP A 666 -30.87 -55.66 -21.39
CA ASP A 666 -30.04 -55.23 -22.58
C ASP A 666 -30.97 -54.66 -23.75
N THR A 667 -30.42 -54.25 -24.92
CA THR A 667 -31.02 -53.86 -26.25
C THR A 667 -31.62 -52.44 -26.42
N ASP A 668 -31.65 -51.73 -27.58
CA ASP A 668 -30.99 -51.80 -28.92
C ASP A 668 -31.28 -50.48 -29.76
N ARG A 669 -30.60 -50.24 -30.90
CA ARG A 669 -30.96 -49.40 -32.11
C ARG A 669 -30.50 -47.94 -32.34
N THR A 670 -29.27 -47.81 -32.85
CA THR A 670 -28.89 -47.32 -34.21
C THR A 670 -29.61 -46.13 -34.92
N THR A 671 -28.83 -45.15 -35.41
CA THR A 671 -28.64 -44.82 -36.86
C THR A 671 -27.49 -43.79 -37.05
N ALA A 672 -27.05 -43.50 -38.29
CA ALA A 672 -25.83 -42.71 -38.55
C ALA A 672 -25.91 -41.79 -39.79
N SER A 673 -25.21 -40.65 -39.76
CA SER A 673 -24.69 -39.93 -40.95
C SER A 673 -23.70 -38.80 -40.56
N ALA A 674 -22.91 -38.34 -41.54
CA ALA A 674 -22.05 -37.15 -41.54
C ALA A 674 -22.26 -36.40 -42.90
N PRO A 675 -21.56 -35.30 -43.28
CA PRO A 675 -20.56 -34.48 -42.56
C PRO A 675 -20.83 -32.95 -42.61
N ALA A 676 -19.99 -32.15 -41.94
CA ALA A 676 -19.85 -30.70 -42.19
C ALA A 676 -18.43 -30.20 -41.85
N ALA A 677 -18.03 -29.06 -42.42
CA ALA A 677 -16.66 -28.49 -42.36
C ALA A 677 -16.52 -27.43 -41.22
N PRO A 678 -15.30 -26.98 -40.86
CA PRO A 678 -15.06 -26.30 -39.57
C PRO A 678 -15.33 -24.79 -39.58
N HIS A 679 -15.83 -24.30 -38.44
CA HIS A 679 -15.74 -22.89 -38.04
C HIS A 679 -14.54 -22.68 -37.10
N PRO A 680 -13.92 -21.48 -37.05
CA PRO A 680 -12.74 -21.25 -36.24
C PRO A 680 -13.06 -21.31 -34.74
N SER A 681 -12.30 -22.12 -34.00
CA SER A 681 -12.36 -22.09 -32.53
C SER A 681 -11.90 -20.71 -32.04
N ALA A 682 -12.70 -20.10 -31.17
CA ALA A 682 -12.24 -18.96 -30.38
C ALA A 682 -10.98 -19.35 -29.59
N ALA A 683 -10.11 -18.37 -29.34
CA ALA A 683 -8.96 -18.55 -28.46
C ALA A 683 -9.46 -18.85 -27.02
N PRO A 684 -8.78 -19.74 -26.27
CA PRO A 684 -9.13 -19.95 -24.86
C PRO A 684 -8.87 -18.65 -24.09
N ALA A 685 -9.89 -18.17 -23.37
CA ALA A 685 -9.75 -17.03 -22.49
C ALA A 685 -8.61 -17.29 -21.47
N ALA A 686 -7.84 -16.25 -21.17
CA ALA A 686 -6.84 -16.33 -20.10
C ALA A 686 -7.55 -16.67 -18.77
N PRO A 687 -6.92 -17.45 -17.88
CA PRO A 687 -7.54 -17.78 -16.60
C PRO A 687 -7.66 -16.49 -15.77
N GLU A 688 -8.88 -16.00 -15.61
CA GLU A 688 -9.21 -14.98 -14.62
C GLU A 688 -8.67 -15.44 -13.26
N ALA A 689 -7.94 -14.55 -12.58
CA ALA A 689 -7.46 -14.84 -11.24
C ALA A 689 -8.64 -14.80 -10.28
N THR A 690 -9.29 -15.95 -10.08
CA THR A 690 -10.45 -16.12 -9.19
C THR A 690 -10.14 -15.45 -7.85
N PRO A 691 -10.89 -14.41 -7.44
CA PRO A 691 -10.75 -13.84 -6.11
C PRO A 691 -10.96 -14.93 -5.06
N PRO A 692 -10.26 -14.92 -3.91
CA PRO A 692 -10.52 -15.86 -2.83
C PRO A 692 -12.00 -15.76 -2.43
N GLY A 693 -12.76 -16.84 -2.72
CA GLY A 693 -14.22 -16.80 -2.76
C GLY A 693 -14.85 -16.41 -1.43
N PRO A 694 -15.76 -15.42 -1.39
CA PRO A 694 -16.29 -14.87 -0.14
C PRO A 694 -17.43 -15.72 0.48
N GLU A 695 -17.19 -17.02 0.70
CA GLU A 695 -17.99 -17.85 1.61
C GLU A 695 -17.27 -18.10 2.94
N HIS A 696 -16.69 -17.03 3.49
CA HIS A 696 -16.19 -17.02 4.87
C HIS A 696 -17.38 -16.98 5.83
N ARG A 697 -18.06 -18.12 6.03
CA ARG A 697 -19.09 -18.28 7.06
C ARG A 697 -18.51 -17.83 8.41
N PRO A 698 -19.13 -16.87 9.12
CA PRO A 698 -18.69 -16.51 10.46
C PRO A 698 -18.73 -17.74 11.37
N ARG A 699 -17.55 -18.17 11.85
CA ARG A 699 -17.48 -18.99 13.07
C ARG A 699 -17.97 -18.12 14.24
N PRO A 700 -18.61 -18.69 15.28
CA PRO A 700 -19.29 -17.92 16.33
C PRO A 700 -18.42 -16.76 16.82
N GLY A 701 -18.89 -15.55 16.51
CA GLY A 701 -18.07 -14.35 16.49
C GLY A 701 -17.75 -13.86 17.88
N ARG A 702 -16.45 -13.74 18.18
CA ARG A 702 -15.98 -13.24 19.48
C ARG A 702 -16.51 -11.82 19.72
N ILE A 703 -17.24 -11.63 20.81
CA ILE A 703 -17.84 -10.35 21.18
C ILE A 703 -16.76 -9.45 21.81
N PRO A 704 -16.49 -8.24 21.28
CA PRO A 704 -15.58 -7.27 21.87
C PRO A 704 -16.19 -6.55 23.06
N ALA A 705 -15.36 -6.25 24.07
CA ALA A 705 -15.74 -5.56 25.30
C ALA A 705 -14.94 -4.27 25.51
N TYR A 706 -15.64 -3.19 25.84
CA TYR A 706 -15.11 -1.83 25.98
C TYR A 706 -15.48 -1.22 27.36
N PRO A 707 -14.58 -0.45 27.98
CA PRO A 707 -14.76 0.10 29.33
C PRO A 707 -15.49 1.46 29.33
N ALA A 708 -15.96 1.91 28.17
CA ALA A 708 -16.55 3.22 27.94
C ALA A 708 -17.37 3.18 26.65
N ALA A 709 -18.50 3.91 26.61
CA ALA A 709 -19.46 3.85 25.51
C ALA A 709 -18.88 4.41 24.20
N GLU A 710 -18.18 5.55 24.30
CA GLU A 710 -17.55 6.28 23.20
C GLU A 710 -16.54 5.39 22.45
N ARG A 711 -15.87 4.47 23.15
CA ARG A 711 -14.88 3.55 22.55
C ARG A 711 -15.55 2.47 21.72
N ALA A 712 -16.63 1.86 22.21
CA ALA A 712 -17.42 0.89 21.46
C ALA A 712 -18.08 1.56 20.24
N VAL A 713 -18.69 2.73 20.45
CA VAL A 713 -19.38 3.49 19.42
C VAL A 713 -18.43 3.97 18.33
N ARG A 714 -17.25 4.51 18.67
CA ARG A 714 -16.28 4.99 17.68
C ARG A 714 -15.68 3.84 16.87
N ALA A 715 -15.39 2.69 17.49
CA ALA A 715 -15.01 1.47 16.78
C ALA A 715 -16.11 1.01 15.80
N LEU A 716 -17.38 1.01 16.24
CA LEU A 716 -18.52 0.66 15.39
C LEU A 716 -18.73 1.67 14.26
N ALA A 717 -18.55 2.97 14.51
CA ALA A 717 -18.67 4.01 13.50
C ALA A 717 -17.61 3.86 12.40
N GLU A 718 -16.35 3.56 12.75
CA GLU A 718 -15.32 3.23 11.76
C GLU A 718 -15.64 1.95 10.98
N ALA A 719 -16.21 0.92 11.62
CA ALA A 719 -16.69 -0.27 10.92
C ALA A 719 -17.86 0.03 9.95
N VAL A 720 -18.79 0.93 10.30
CA VAL A 720 -19.87 1.42 9.40
C VAL A 720 -19.29 2.22 8.23
N LYS A 721 -18.38 3.17 8.49
CA LYS A 721 -17.72 3.99 7.46
C LYS A 721 -16.98 3.10 6.45
N TYR A 722 -16.21 2.12 6.93
CA TYR A 722 -15.52 1.13 6.08
C TYR A 722 -16.48 0.18 5.35
N ALA A 723 -17.54 -0.32 5.99
CA ALA A 723 -18.53 -1.17 5.34
C ALA A 723 -19.28 -0.44 4.21
N GLN A 724 -19.57 0.84 4.39
CA GLN A 724 -20.12 1.71 3.34
C GLN A 724 -19.11 1.89 2.20
N TRP A 725 -17.87 2.28 2.50
CA TRP A 725 -16.81 2.43 1.49
C TRP A 725 -16.62 1.14 0.67
N ARG A 726 -16.60 -0.03 1.33
CA ARG A 726 -16.43 -1.33 0.65
C ARG A 726 -17.59 -1.66 -0.30
N ARG A 727 -18.83 -1.28 0.05
CA ARG A 727 -20.00 -1.39 -0.84
C ARG A 727 -19.91 -0.44 -2.03
N GLN A 728 -19.42 0.79 -1.83
CA GLN A 728 -19.20 1.76 -2.92
C GLN A 728 -18.06 1.32 -3.85
N ALA A 729 -16.94 0.87 -3.30
CA ALA A 729 -15.75 0.44 -4.05
C ALA A 729 -15.99 -0.81 -4.92
N ALA A 730 -17.00 -1.63 -4.61
CA ALA A 730 -17.39 -2.79 -5.42
C ALA A 730 -18.02 -2.41 -6.77
N VAL A 731 -18.52 -1.17 -6.90
CA VAL A 731 -19.00 -0.60 -8.17
C VAL A 731 -18.27 0.73 -8.37
N PRO A 732 -17.04 0.74 -8.95
CA PRO A 732 -16.28 1.97 -9.12
C PRO A 732 -17.04 3.01 -9.97
N GLY A 733 -16.77 4.29 -9.71
CA GLY A 733 -17.11 5.35 -10.66
C GLY A 733 -16.29 5.19 -11.95
N LYS A 734 -16.72 5.88 -13.01
CA LYS A 734 -16.01 5.94 -14.29
C LYS A 734 -15.31 7.28 -14.44
N VAL A 735 -14.08 7.25 -14.97
CA VAL A 735 -13.52 8.45 -15.61
C VAL A 735 -14.30 8.64 -16.91
N PRO A 736 -14.91 9.82 -17.17
CA PRO A 736 -15.67 10.02 -18.40
C PRO A 736 -14.76 10.04 -19.64
N GLU A 737 -14.99 9.11 -20.56
CA GLU A 737 -14.28 9.01 -21.85
C GLU A 737 -14.71 10.09 -22.87
N LEU A 738 -15.81 10.80 -22.60
CA LEU A 738 -16.50 11.70 -23.53
C LEU A 738 -16.85 13.03 -22.85
N LEU A 739 -15.84 13.90 -22.70
CA LEU A 739 -16.02 15.31 -22.35
C LEU A 739 -16.06 16.19 -23.61
N ASP A 740 -16.97 15.82 -24.53
CA ASP A 740 -17.33 16.48 -25.80
C ASP A 740 -16.20 16.82 -26.81
N GLU A 741 -16.55 17.54 -27.89
CA GLU A 741 -15.65 17.96 -28.99
C GLU A 741 -14.84 19.24 -28.67
N THR A 742 -14.97 19.82 -27.48
CA THR A 742 -14.28 21.07 -27.08
C THR A 742 -12.89 20.84 -26.47
N ILE A 743 -12.50 19.59 -26.22
CA ILE A 743 -11.15 19.24 -25.77
C ILE A 743 -10.20 19.13 -26.96
N ASP A 744 -9.21 20.03 -26.99
CA ASP A 744 -8.11 20.08 -27.96
C ASP A 744 -6.79 19.70 -27.25
N GLU A 745 -6.66 18.41 -26.91
CA GLU A 745 -5.48 17.83 -26.25
C GLU A 745 -4.19 18.11 -27.06
N ALA A 746 -4.27 18.04 -28.39
CA ALA A 746 -3.13 18.27 -29.28
C ALA A 746 -2.68 19.74 -29.30
N GLY A 747 -3.61 20.69 -29.35
CA GLY A 747 -3.32 22.12 -29.27
C GLY A 747 -2.84 22.55 -27.88
N ALA A 748 -3.38 21.96 -26.82
CA ALA A 748 -2.89 22.16 -25.45
C ALA A 748 -1.45 21.64 -25.28
N ALA A 749 -1.15 20.43 -25.75
CA ALA A 749 0.21 19.89 -25.76
C ALA A 749 1.18 20.78 -26.56
N ALA A 750 0.77 21.29 -27.72
CA ALA A 750 1.58 22.21 -28.52
C ALA A 750 1.89 23.53 -27.79
N LEU A 751 0.90 24.13 -27.10
CA LEU A 751 1.10 25.33 -26.27
C LEU A 751 2.07 25.05 -25.10
N ILE A 752 1.89 23.93 -24.40
CA ILE A 752 2.74 23.53 -23.28
C ILE A 752 4.20 23.36 -23.74
N GLN A 753 4.43 22.64 -24.84
CA GLN A 753 5.76 22.44 -25.39
C GLN A 753 6.39 23.77 -25.84
N ALA A 754 5.64 24.67 -26.47
CA ALA A 754 6.13 26.01 -26.83
C ALA A 754 6.52 26.85 -25.60
N HIS A 755 5.71 26.82 -24.53
CA HIS A 755 6.00 27.56 -23.29
C HIS A 755 7.19 27.00 -22.50
N LEU A 756 7.44 25.69 -22.56
CA LEU A 756 8.59 25.03 -21.90
C LEU A 756 9.88 25.16 -22.71
N ALA A 757 9.83 24.97 -24.04
CA ALA A 757 10.99 25.12 -24.93
C ALA A 757 11.59 26.54 -24.88
N ALA A 758 10.76 27.56 -24.62
CA ALA A 758 11.20 28.94 -24.47
C ALA A 758 12.06 29.21 -23.21
N ALA A 759 12.06 28.33 -22.20
CA ALA A 759 12.84 28.49 -20.97
C ALA A 759 13.07 27.14 -20.24
N PRO A 760 14.18 26.42 -20.50
CA PRO A 760 14.49 25.13 -19.87
C PRO A 760 15.02 25.27 -18.42
N ASP A 761 14.28 25.98 -17.56
CA ASP A 761 14.51 26.00 -16.12
C ASP A 761 13.81 24.80 -15.47
N PRO A 762 14.51 23.89 -14.76
CA PRO A 762 13.89 22.73 -14.11
C PRO A 762 12.90 23.09 -12.99
N ARG A 763 12.81 24.36 -12.57
CA ARG A 763 11.79 24.86 -11.63
C ARG A 763 10.45 25.15 -12.32
N GLY A 764 10.45 25.24 -13.65
CA GLY A 764 9.28 25.57 -14.47
C GLY A 764 8.95 27.05 -14.55
N ARG A 765 7.83 27.34 -15.24
CA ARG A 765 7.36 28.68 -15.59
C ARG A 765 5.93 28.91 -15.09
N GLN A 766 5.68 30.09 -14.50
CA GLN A 766 4.34 30.61 -14.27
C GLN A 766 3.80 31.22 -15.57
N LEU A 767 2.58 30.86 -15.98
CA LEU A 767 1.91 31.47 -17.13
C LEU A 767 1.29 32.83 -16.78
N GLY A 768 1.25 33.73 -17.78
CA GLY A 768 0.47 34.96 -17.72
C GLY A 768 -1.05 34.71 -17.76
N HIS A 769 -1.86 35.74 -17.50
CA HIS A 769 -3.33 35.58 -17.42
C HIS A 769 -3.94 35.08 -18.73
N ASP A 770 -3.57 35.66 -19.87
CA ASP A 770 -4.07 35.22 -21.17
C ASP A 770 -3.48 33.88 -21.64
N GLU A 771 -2.22 33.60 -21.32
CA GLU A 771 -1.59 32.28 -21.59
C GLU A 771 -2.31 31.16 -20.83
N ALA A 772 -2.61 31.39 -19.55
CA ALA A 772 -3.39 30.47 -18.72
C ALA A 772 -4.83 30.32 -19.22
N ARG A 773 -5.47 31.42 -19.66
CA ARG A 773 -6.82 31.40 -20.23
C ARG A 773 -6.89 30.63 -21.55
N GLU A 774 -5.88 30.78 -22.43
CA GLU A 774 -5.84 30.02 -23.69
C GLU A 774 -5.70 28.52 -23.42
N LEU A 775 -4.75 28.12 -22.56
CA LEU A 775 -4.53 26.71 -22.24
C LEU A 775 -5.74 26.06 -21.56
N LEU A 776 -6.41 26.77 -20.64
CA LEU A 776 -7.65 26.30 -20.00
C LEU A 776 -8.82 26.22 -20.99
N GLY A 777 -8.88 27.15 -21.95
CA GLY A 777 -9.87 27.14 -23.04
C GLY A 777 -9.79 25.89 -23.93
N ARG A 778 -8.60 25.29 -24.09
CA ARG A 778 -8.43 24.00 -24.82
C ARG A 778 -9.10 22.80 -24.15
N TYR A 779 -9.63 22.95 -22.93
CA TYR A 779 -10.43 21.93 -22.24
C TYR A 779 -11.86 22.42 -21.92
N GLY A 780 -12.29 23.54 -22.55
CA GLY A 780 -13.59 24.17 -22.28
C GLY A 780 -13.69 24.87 -20.92
N ILE A 781 -12.56 25.20 -20.27
CA ILE A 781 -12.56 25.88 -18.96
C ILE A 781 -12.50 27.41 -19.17
N ASP A 782 -13.68 28.02 -19.30
CA ASP A 782 -13.84 29.46 -19.55
C ASP A 782 -13.50 30.34 -18.31
N VAL A 783 -12.35 31.02 -18.38
CA VAL A 783 -11.93 32.04 -17.40
C VAL A 783 -12.27 33.43 -17.93
N ARG A 784 -13.02 34.22 -17.14
CA ARG A 784 -13.48 35.56 -17.57
C ARG A 784 -12.30 36.50 -17.84
N PRO A 785 -12.23 37.14 -19.02
CA PRO A 785 -11.14 38.04 -19.37
C PRO A 785 -11.05 39.21 -18.40
N THR A 786 -9.84 39.51 -17.95
CA THR A 786 -9.52 40.64 -17.08
C THR A 786 -8.71 41.66 -17.90
N LEU A 787 -9.27 42.84 -18.15
CA LEU A 787 -8.65 43.83 -19.05
C LEU A 787 -7.85 44.89 -18.26
N PRO A 788 -6.58 45.17 -18.63
CA PRO A 788 -5.78 46.24 -18.02
C PRO A 788 -6.42 47.62 -18.14
N ALA A 789 -6.43 48.37 -17.04
CA ALA A 789 -7.07 49.69 -16.94
C ALA A 789 -6.10 50.75 -16.35
N PRO A 790 -4.95 51.03 -16.98
CA PRO A 790 -3.88 51.90 -16.43
C PRO A 790 -4.27 53.38 -16.22
N GLY A 791 -5.45 53.79 -16.68
CA GLY A 791 -6.07 55.08 -16.37
C GLY A 791 -7.60 54.98 -16.51
N PRO A 792 -8.38 55.98 -16.07
CA PRO A 792 -9.84 55.93 -16.06
C PRO A 792 -10.45 55.75 -17.46
N ASP A 793 -9.92 56.39 -18.49
CA ASP A 793 -10.42 56.21 -19.87
C ASP A 793 -10.16 54.80 -20.42
N ALA A 794 -9.06 54.17 -20.00
CA ALA A 794 -8.79 52.76 -20.30
C ALA A 794 -9.73 51.82 -19.52
N ALA A 795 -10.13 52.18 -18.29
CA ALA A 795 -11.15 51.46 -17.54
C ALA A 795 -12.51 51.50 -18.26
N VAL A 796 -12.92 52.68 -18.74
CA VAL A 796 -14.16 52.87 -19.52
C VAL A 796 -14.11 52.11 -20.84
N ALA A 797 -13.00 52.19 -21.59
CA ALA A 797 -12.83 51.45 -22.83
C ALA A 797 -12.83 49.92 -22.61
N ALA A 798 -12.32 49.45 -21.47
CA ALA A 798 -12.42 48.06 -21.06
C ALA A 798 -13.86 47.66 -20.70
N ALA A 799 -14.58 48.48 -19.93
CA ALA A 799 -15.97 48.22 -19.56
C ALA A 799 -16.90 48.20 -20.78
N ALA A 800 -16.72 49.13 -21.72
CA ALA A 800 -17.47 49.16 -22.98
C ALA A 800 -17.25 47.90 -23.86
N ARG A 801 -16.09 47.23 -23.73
CA ARG A 801 -15.81 45.94 -24.39
C ARG A 801 -16.33 44.72 -23.63
N LEU A 802 -16.52 44.84 -22.32
CA LEU A 802 -16.94 43.73 -21.44
C LEU A 802 -18.46 43.69 -21.19
N GLY A 803 -19.13 44.83 -21.33
CA GLY A 803 -20.52 45.02 -20.93
C GLY A 803 -20.65 45.35 -19.43
N TYR A 804 -21.57 46.26 -19.10
CA TYR A 804 -21.94 46.57 -17.72
C TYR A 804 -22.99 45.57 -17.19
N PRO A 805 -23.02 45.28 -15.87
CA PRO A 805 -22.17 45.84 -14.82
C PRO A 805 -20.77 45.20 -14.75
N VAL A 806 -19.80 45.98 -14.28
CA VAL A 806 -18.39 45.58 -14.16
C VAL A 806 -17.86 45.70 -12.73
N ALA A 807 -16.75 45.01 -12.47
CA ALA A 807 -15.90 45.20 -11.31
C ALA A 807 -14.60 45.90 -11.72
N LEU A 808 -14.12 46.81 -10.85
CA LEU A 808 -12.76 47.38 -10.90
C LEU A 808 -11.96 46.79 -9.74
N LYS A 809 -10.79 46.21 -10.00
CA LYS A 809 -9.94 45.57 -8.97
C LYS A 809 -8.46 45.87 -9.15
N THR A 810 -7.70 45.89 -8.05
CA THR A 810 -6.23 45.88 -8.07
C THR A 810 -5.69 44.48 -8.43
N THR A 811 -4.52 44.42 -9.09
CA THR A 811 -3.75 43.16 -9.24
C THR A 811 -2.37 43.22 -8.59
N ALA A 812 -2.08 44.28 -7.82
CA ALA A 812 -0.81 44.48 -7.12
C ALA A 812 -0.50 43.33 -6.15
N PRO A 813 0.69 42.68 -6.22
CA PRO A 813 0.97 41.48 -5.42
C PRO A 813 0.76 41.61 -3.90
N HIS A 814 0.96 42.81 -3.34
CA HIS A 814 0.82 43.09 -1.91
C HIS A 814 -0.63 43.36 -1.46
N LEU A 815 -1.58 43.52 -2.40
CA LEU A 815 -3.02 43.67 -2.13
C LEU A 815 -3.85 42.45 -2.55
N ARG A 816 -3.23 41.44 -3.19
CA ARG A 816 -3.90 40.17 -3.50
C ARG A 816 -4.37 39.50 -2.20
N HIS A 817 -5.57 38.92 -2.24
CA HIS A 817 -6.25 38.29 -1.09
C HIS A 817 -6.54 39.26 0.10
N ARG A 818 -6.39 40.58 -0.07
CA ARG A 818 -6.73 41.62 0.92
C ARG A 818 -7.94 42.46 0.50
N ALA A 819 -9.07 41.79 0.28
CA ALA A 819 -10.33 42.44 -0.07
C ALA A 819 -10.84 43.41 1.01
N ASP A 820 -10.45 43.18 2.27
CA ASP A 820 -10.72 44.02 3.44
C ASP A 820 -10.13 45.45 3.32
N LEU A 821 -9.07 45.62 2.54
CA LEU A 821 -8.46 46.93 2.27
C LEU A 821 -9.21 47.73 1.18
N GLY A 822 -10.34 47.22 0.67
CA GLY A 822 -11.11 47.92 -0.35
C GLY A 822 -10.41 47.95 -1.72
N GLY A 823 -9.58 46.97 -2.05
CA GLY A 823 -8.92 46.84 -3.36
C GLY A 823 -9.86 46.46 -4.53
N VAL A 824 -11.16 46.37 -4.28
CA VAL A 824 -12.20 45.97 -5.24
C VAL A 824 -13.40 46.91 -5.15
N ARG A 825 -14.02 47.20 -6.29
CA ARG A 825 -15.32 47.90 -6.44
C ARG A 825 -16.20 47.03 -7.36
N LEU A 826 -17.41 46.72 -6.92
CA LEU A 826 -18.36 45.80 -7.56
C LEU A 826 -19.63 46.56 -8.00
N ASP A 827 -20.50 45.89 -8.77
CA ASP A 827 -21.81 46.40 -9.20
C ASP A 827 -21.74 47.80 -9.85
N LEU A 828 -20.64 48.12 -10.57
CA LEU A 828 -20.50 49.37 -11.30
C LEU A 828 -21.35 49.30 -12.58
N THR A 829 -22.40 50.10 -12.65
CA THR A 829 -23.46 50.02 -13.68
C THR A 829 -23.21 50.87 -14.93
N ASP A 830 -22.33 51.85 -14.84
CA ASP A 830 -22.18 52.94 -15.82
C ASP A 830 -20.78 53.58 -15.75
N GLU A 831 -20.47 54.41 -16.75
CA GLU A 831 -19.19 55.11 -16.87
C GLU A 831 -18.91 56.07 -15.70
N ASP A 832 -19.93 56.79 -15.23
CA ASP A 832 -19.80 57.75 -14.14
C ASP A 832 -19.48 57.05 -12.81
N ALA A 833 -20.14 55.93 -12.53
CA ALA A 833 -19.84 55.06 -11.38
C ALA A 833 -18.43 54.49 -11.47
N LEU A 834 -18.00 54.02 -12.65
CA LEU A 834 -16.66 53.49 -12.87
C LEU A 834 -15.58 54.56 -12.70
N ARG A 835 -15.78 55.77 -13.23
CA ARG A 835 -14.82 56.89 -13.10
C ARG A 835 -14.67 57.35 -11.64
N ARG A 836 -15.77 57.46 -10.89
CA ARG A 836 -15.73 57.74 -9.43
C ARG A 836 -14.98 56.64 -8.68
N ALA A 837 -15.39 55.38 -8.89
CA ALA A 837 -14.79 54.22 -8.25
C ALA A 837 -13.29 54.05 -8.56
N TYR A 838 -12.82 54.54 -9.71
CA TYR A 838 -11.40 54.58 -10.06
C TYR A 838 -10.63 55.61 -9.22
N GLY A 839 -11.15 56.84 -9.08
CA GLY A 839 -10.59 57.87 -8.20
C GLY A 839 -10.56 57.40 -6.74
N ASP A 840 -11.69 56.90 -6.23
CA ASP A 840 -11.81 56.35 -4.88
C ASP A 840 -10.82 55.20 -4.60
N LEU A 841 -10.41 54.45 -5.63
CA LEU A 841 -9.44 53.37 -5.50
C LEU A 841 -8.00 53.90 -5.47
N THR A 842 -7.67 54.89 -6.32
CA THR A 842 -6.32 55.48 -6.36
C THR A 842 -6.03 56.38 -5.16
N ASP A 843 -7.03 57.13 -4.71
CA ASP A 843 -6.87 58.06 -3.59
C ASP A 843 -6.75 57.31 -2.24
N LEU A 844 -7.37 56.12 -2.15
CA LEU A 844 -7.29 55.26 -0.97
C LEU A 844 -6.01 54.40 -0.93
N LEU A 845 -5.55 53.88 -2.08
CA LEU A 845 -4.53 52.81 -2.11
C LEU A 845 -3.24 53.17 -2.87
N GLY A 846 -3.18 54.29 -3.59
CA GLY A 846 -1.97 54.78 -4.25
C GLY A 846 -2.03 54.81 -5.79
N LYS A 847 -0.86 54.88 -6.42
CA LYS A 847 -0.77 55.22 -7.85
C LYS A 847 -1.19 54.05 -8.76
N PRO A 848 -1.85 54.29 -9.91
CA PRO A 848 -2.20 53.24 -10.88
C PRO A 848 -1.06 52.29 -11.27
N ALA A 849 0.17 52.82 -11.40
CA ALA A 849 1.35 52.03 -11.74
C ALA A 849 1.77 51.02 -10.65
N GLU A 850 1.43 51.30 -9.38
CA GLU A 850 1.69 50.43 -8.24
C GLU A 850 0.50 49.48 -8.00
N LEU A 851 -0.73 49.96 -8.22
CA LEU A 851 -1.99 49.22 -8.04
C LEU A 851 -2.29 48.22 -9.17
N LEU A 852 -1.76 48.42 -10.37
CA LEU A 852 -2.06 47.61 -11.56
C LEU A 852 -3.58 47.33 -11.72
N PRO A 853 -4.43 48.37 -11.81
CA PRO A 853 -5.88 48.23 -11.84
C PRO A 853 -6.37 47.60 -13.16
N VAL A 854 -7.43 46.80 -13.04
CA VAL A 854 -8.05 46.04 -14.13
C VAL A 854 -9.58 46.03 -14.01
N VAL A 855 -10.27 45.91 -15.15
CA VAL A 855 -11.73 45.78 -15.22
C VAL A 855 -12.12 44.37 -15.68
N GLN A 856 -13.20 43.84 -15.10
CA GLN A 856 -13.78 42.53 -15.43
C GLN A 856 -15.31 42.61 -15.37
N ALA A 857 -16.02 41.87 -16.23
CA ALA A 857 -17.49 41.76 -16.15
C ALA A 857 -17.93 41.07 -14.84
N MET A 858 -19.07 41.47 -14.28
CA MET A 858 -19.64 40.80 -13.11
C MET A 858 -20.09 39.36 -13.43
N ALA A 859 -19.92 38.45 -12.48
CA ALA A 859 -20.55 37.12 -12.52
C ALA A 859 -22.01 37.20 -12.02
N PRO A 860 -22.89 36.25 -12.43
CA PRO A 860 -24.17 36.06 -11.76
C PRO A 860 -23.97 35.76 -10.26
N ARG A 861 -24.92 36.19 -9.41
CA ARG A 861 -24.83 35.96 -7.96
C ARG A 861 -24.90 34.45 -7.66
N GLY A 862 -23.96 33.98 -6.84
CA GLY A 862 -23.77 32.56 -6.53
C GLY A 862 -22.93 32.37 -5.28
N VAL A 863 -22.39 31.16 -5.10
CA VAL A 863 -21.45 30.82 -4.03
C VAL A 863 -20.03 30.84 -4.59
N ASP A 864 -19.14 31.59 -3.93
CA ASP A 864 -17.73 31.62 -4.29
C ASP A 864 -17.03 30.33 -3.83
N THR A 865 -16.40 29.64 -4.78
CA THR A 865 -15.66 28.39 -4.55
C THR A 865 -14.23 28.50 -5.05
N VAL A 866 -13.39 27.55 -4.65
CA VAL A 866 -12.00 27.43 -5.09
C VAL A 866 -11.76 26.01 -5.58
N VAL A 867 -11.20 25.90 -6.79
CA VAL A 867 -10.75 24.62 -7.36
C VAL A 867 -9.26 24.70 -7.59
N ARG A 868 -8.48 23.72 -7.11
CA ARG A 868 -7.03 23.65 -7.37
C ARG A 868 -6.63 22.24 -7.77
N ALA A 869 -5.74 22.11 -8.75
CA ALA A 869 -5.05 20.87 -9.07
C ALA A 869 -3.54 21.08 -8.88
N SER A 870 -2.83 20.10 -8.32
CA SER A 870 -1.37 20.19 -8.17
C SER A 870 -0.70 18.82 -8.21
N ILE A 871 0.51 18.77 -8.77
CA ILE A 871 1.31 17.54 -8.84
C ILE A 871 2.30 17.54 -7.68
N ASP A 872 2.10 16.64 -6.73
CA ASP A 872 3.07 16.32 -5.69
C ASP A 872 3.95 15.12 -6.09
N ALA A 873 5.23 15.16 -5.72
CA ALA A 873 6.20 14.13 -6.07
C ALA A 873 5.95 12.77 -5.38
N ALA A 874 5.24 12.76 -4.26
CA ALA A 874 5.00 11.59 -3.43
C ALA A 874 3.57 11.01 -3.59
N ALA A 875 2.55 11.84 -3.86
CA ALA A 875 1.17 11.38 -4.12
C ALA A 875 0.72 11.48 -5.60
N GLY A 876 1.35 12.29 -6.44
CA GLY A 876 0.89 12.55 -7.81
C GLY A 876 -0.06 13.74 -7.92
N ALA A 877 -0.86 13.76 -8.98
CA ALA A 877 -1.82 14.82 -9.24
C ALA A 877 -3.01 14.72 -8.26
N VAL A 878 -3.25 15.81 -7.53
CA VAL A 878 -4.32 15.95 -6.53
C VAL A 878 -5.24 17.08 -6.93
N LEU A 879 -6.53 16.77 -7.16
CA LEU A 879 -7.59 17.76 -7.29
C LEU A 879 -8.11 18.14 -5.90
N SER A 880 -8.45 19.41 -5.70
CA SER A 880 -8.86 20.00 -4.43
C SER A 880 -10.03 20.98 -4.63
N PHE A 881 -11.00 20.95 -3.72
CA PHE A 881 -12.21 21.78 -3.76
C PHE A 881 -12.58 22.32 -2.38
N GLY A 882 -13.01 23.57 -2.31
CA GLY A 882 -13.58 24.19 -1.11
C GLY A 882 -14.39 25.45 -1.43
N LEU A 883 -15.02 26.04 -0.41
CA LEU A 883 -15.57 27.40 -0.54
C LEU A 883 -14.43 28.42 -0.46
N ALA A 884 -14.59 29.57 -1.11
CA ALA A 884 -13.61 30.64 -1.05
C ALA A 884 -13.63 31.39 0.30
N GLY A 885 -12.55 32.12 0.58
CA GLY A 885 -12.49 33.13 1.63
C GLY A 885 -11.96 32.64 2.98
N ALA A 886 -11.47 33.61 3.76
CA ALA A 886 -10.70 33.39 4.98
C ALA A 886 -11.32 32.42 6.02
N PRO A 887 -12.65 32.37 6.28
CA PRO A 887 -13.21 31.38 7.21
C PRO A 887 -13.02 29.93 6.73
N SER A 888 -13.19 29.70 5.42
CA SER A 888 -13.03 28.39 4.76
C SER A 888 -11.58 27.94 4.80
N GLU A 889 -10.66 28.88 4.52
CA GLU A 889 -9.21 28.67 4.58
C GLU A 889 -8.73 28.39 6.01
N LEU A 890 -9.13 29.22 6.98
CA LEU A 890 -8.70 29.12 8.39
C LEU A 890 -9.23 27.85 9.09
N LEU A 891 -10.45 27.41 8.72
CA LEU A 891 -11.01 26.14 9.21
C LEU A 891 -10.49 24.92 8.44
N GLY A 892 -9.75 25.12 7.34
CA GLY A 892 -9.27 24.04 6.46
C GLY A 892 -10.42 23.27 5.79
N ASP A 893 -11.53 23.92 5.43
CA ASP A 893 -12.69 23.26 4.82
C ASP A 893 -12.49 23.02 3.33
N THR A 894 -11.55 22.12 3.02
CA THR A 894 -11.16 21.72 1.68
C THR A 894 -11.13 20.21 1.58
N ALA A 895 -11.74 19.67 0.55
CA ALA A 895 -11.70 18.25 0.21
C ALA A 895 -10.73 18.01 -0.95
N HIS A 896 -10.29 16.77 -1.12
CA HIS A 896 -9.30 16.37 -2.12
C HIS A 896 -9.68 15.06 -2.82
N ARG A 897 -9.13 14.81 -4.01
CA ARG A 897 -9.16 13.54 -4.77
C ARG A 897 -7.85 13.34 -5.53
N LEU A 898 -7.49 12.10 -5.84
CA LEU A 898 -6.47 11.82 -6.85
C LEU A 898 -7.04 12.03 -8.26
N VAL A 899 -6.18 12.43 -9.17
CA VAL A 899 -6.41 12.41 -10.62
C VAL A 899 -5.96 11.05 -11.18
N PRO A 900 -6.68 10.46 -12.17
CA PRO A 900 -7.95 10.93 -12.73
C PRO A 900 -9.14 10.73 -11.77
N VAL A 901 -10.02 11.73 -11.75
CA VAL A 901 -11.24 11.81 -10.95
C VAL A 901 -12.40 11.14 -11.71
N THR A 902 -13.18 10.30 -11.03
CA THR A 902 -14.40 9.70 -11.59
C THR A 902 -15.62 10.60 -11.44
N ASP A 903 -16.67 10.31 -12.21
CA ASP A 903 -18.03 10.86 -12.05
C ASP A 903 -18.47 10.96 -10.57
N ARG A 904 -18.27 9.87 -9.82
CA ARG A 904 -18.62 9.80 -8.39
C ARG A 904 -17.64 10.53 -7.51
N ASP A 905 -16.35 10.54 -7.84
CA ASP A 905 -15.35 11.28 -7.07
C ASP A 905 -15.59 12.79 -7.12
N ALA A 906 -16.01 13.34 -8.27
CA ALA A 906 -16.42 14.74 -8.40
C ALA A 906 -17.66 15.05 -7.53
N ALA A 907 -18.70 14.24 -7.65
CA ALA A 907 -19.92 14.37 -6.85
C ALA A 907 -19.67 14.25 -5.34
N GLU A 908 -18.85 13.30 -4.89
CA GLU A 908 -18.49 13.17 -3.48
C GLU A 908 -17.57 14.30 -2.99
N LEU A 909 -16.64 14.77 -3.81
CA LEU A 909 -15.71 15.85 -3.48
C LEU A 909 -16.45 17.14 -3.07
N ILE A 910 -17.48 17.52 -3.83
CA ILE A 910 -18.36 18.66 -3.51
C ILE A 910 -19.14 18.43 -2.21
N ARG A 911 -19.64 17.21 -2.01
CA ARG A 911 -20.50 16.86 -0.85
C ARG A 911 -19.71 16.62 0.44
N SER A 912 -18.37 16.53 0.38
CA SER A 912 -17.52 16.16 1.53
C SER A 912 -16.90 17.33 2.33
N ILE A 913 -17.07 18.58 1.90
CA ILE A 913 -16.72 19.76 2.72
C ILE A 913 -17.82 20.03 3.77
N ARG A 914 -17.49 20.53 4.96
CA ARG A 914 -18.49 20.76 6.03
C ARG A 914 -19.49 21.86 5.64
N ALA A 915 -19.06 22.84 4.84
CA ALA A 915 -19.89 23.91 4.33
C ALA A 915 -20.74 23.50 3.09
N ALA A 916 -20.71 22.24 2.64
CA ALA A 916 -21.49 21.76 1.50
C ALA A 916 -22.99 22.13 1.53
N PRO A 917 -23.71 22.18 2.68
CA PRO A 917 -25.11 22.61 2.72
C PRO A 917 -25.38 23.99 2.12
N VAL A 918 -24.39 24.88 2.07
CA VAL A 918 -24.50 26.20 1.41
C VAL A 918 -24.80 26.06 -0.09
N LEU A 919 -24.21 25.05 -0.74
CA LEU A 919 -24.41 24.74 -2.17
C LEU A 919 -25.79 24.14 -2.44
N PHE A 920 -26.41 23.50 -1.44
CA PHE A 920 -27.69 22.79 -1.55
C PHE A 920 -28.89 23.57 -0.95
N GLY A 921 -28.74 24.87 -0.70
CA GLY A 921 -29.85 25.75 -0.29
C GLY A 921 -29.95 26.06 1.21
N TRP A 922 -28.83 26.36 1.87
CA TRP A 922 -28.81 26.75 3.28
C TRP A 922 -29.62 28.03 3.57
N ARG A 923 -30.37 28.05 4.69
CA ARG A 923 -31.18 29.19 5.18
C ARG A 923 -32.15 29.80 4.15
N GLY A 924 -32.63 29.00 3.19
CA GLY A 924 -33.58 29.46 2.16
C GLY A 924 -32.93 30.13 0.95
N ALA A 925 -31.60 30.08 0.81
CA ALA A 925 -30.95 30.32 -0.47
C ALA A 925 -31.39 29.27 -1.51
N ALA A 926 -31.36 29.63 -2.80
CA ALA A 926 -31.51 28.65 -3.86
C ALA A 926 -30.26 27.72 -3.92
N PRO A 927 -30.42 26.42 -4.22
CA PRO A 927 -29.29 25.56 -4.58
C PRO A 927 -28.52 26.13 -5.78
N VAL A 928 -27.21 25.86 -5.83
CA VAL A 928 -26.36 26.20 -6.98
C VAL A 928 -26.30 25.06 -7.99
N ASP A 929 -25.82 25.37 -9.21
CA ASP A 929 -25.59 24.40 -10.26
C ASP A 929 -24.36 23.53 -9.95
N THR A 930 -24.59 22.49 -9.15
CA THR A 930 -23.55 21.52 -8.81
C THR A 930 -23.18 20.62 -9.98
N ALA A 931 -24.02 20.49 -11.02
CA ALA A 931 -23.69 19.70 -12.21
C ALA A 931 -22.61 20.40 -13.05
N ALA A 932 -22.72 21.72 -13.26
CA ALA A 932 -21.66 22.52 -13.89
C ALA A 932 -20.34 22.48 -13.09
N LEU A 933 -20.43 22.36 -11.75
CA LEU A 933 -19.26 22.22 -10.89
C LEU A 933 -18.64 20.82 -10.94
N GLU A 934 -19.45 19.75 -11.00
CA GLU A 934 -18.98 18.37 -11.22
C GLU A 934 -18.23 18.27 -12.57
N GLU A 935 -18.77 18.87 -13.63
CA GLU A 935 -18.15 18.96 -14.96
C GLU A 935 -16.81 19.72 -14.96
N LEU A 936 -16.73 20.87 -14.28
CA LEU A 936 -15.47 21.63 -14.16
C LEU A 936 -14.37 20.83 -13.45
N LEU A 937 -14.74 20.05 -12.42
CA LEU A 937 -13.79 19.19 -11.69
C LEU A 937 -13.27 18.06 -12.58
N LEU A 938 -14.13 17.48 -13.44
CA LEU A 938 -13.77 16.44 -14.40
C LEU A 938 -12.84 16.98 -15.51
N ARG A 939 -13.16 18.13 -16.11
CA ARG A 939 -12.31 18.78 -17.13
C ARG A 939 -10.94 19.17 -16.59
N LEU A 940 -10.87 19.74 -15.39
CA LEU A 940 -9.59 20.08 -14.76
C LEU A 940 -8.80 18.82 -14.35
N SER A 941 -9.48 17.74 -13.97
CA SER A 941 -8.82 16.45 -13.76
C SER A 941 -8.19 15.92 -15.05
N ARG A 942 -8.93 15.95 -16.17
CA ARG A 942 -8.48 15.45 -17.48
C ARG A 942 -7.23 16.21 -17.95
N LEU A 943 -7.26 17.55 -17.95
CA LEU A 943 -6.12 18.43 -18.28
C LEU A 943 -4.81 18.06 -17.54
N VAL A 944 -4.89 17.65 -16.27
CA VAL A 944 -3.71 17.37 -15.43
C VAL A 944 -3.28 15.90 -15.50
N ASP A 945 -4.13 14.99 -15.98
CA ASP A 945 -3.76 13.60 -16.27
C ASP A 945 -3.05 13.49 -17.63
N ASP A 946 -3.62 14.15 -18.63
CA ASP A 946 -3.14 14.20 -20.03
C ASP A 946 -1.82 14.96 -20.15
N HIS A 947 -1.60 15.99 -19.32
CA HIS A 947 -0.43 16.86 -19.38
C HIS A 947 0.27 16.96 -18.00
N PRO A 948 1.13 16.00 -17.63
CA PRO A 948 1.90 16.00 -16.38
C PRO A 948 2.89 17.16 -16.22
N GLU A 949 3.09 17.95 -17.27
CA GLU A 949 3.75 19.26 -17.28
C GLU A 949 2.98 20.31 -16.47
N VAL A 950 1.65 20.18 -16.36
CA VAL A 950 0.73 21.11 -15.68
C VAL A 950 0.79 20.91 -14.16
N VAL A 951 1.96 21.20 -13.59
CA VAL A 951 2.32 20.93 -12.20
C VAL A 951 1.49 21.69 -11.15
N SER A 952 0.79 22.76 -11.53
CA SER A 952 -0.30 23.32 -10.70
C SER A 952 -1.25 24.25 -11.45
N VAL A 953 -2.55 24.11 -11.19
CA VAL A 953 -3.64 25.02 -11.57
C VAL A 953 -4.39 25.48 -10.31
N ALA A 954 -4.76 26.75 -10.24
CA ALA A 954 -5.74 27.25 -9.29
C ALA A 954 -6.77 28.12 -10.01
N LEU A 955 -8.06 27.83 -9.81
CA LEU A 955 -9.21 28.61 -10.25
C LEU A 955 -9.83 29.25 -9.01
N GLU A 956 -9.77 30.59 -8.92
CA GLU A 956 -10.01 31.32 -7.69
C GLU A 956 -10.41 32.79 -7.95
N PRO A 957 -11.62 33.22 -7.51
CA PRO A 957 -12.77 32.39 -7.18
C PRO A 957 -13.45 31.81 -8.44
N VAL A 958 -14.16 30.71 -8.26
CA VAL A 958 -15.16 30.19 -9.20
C VAL A 958 -16.53 30.43 -8.58
N VAL A 959 -17.30 31.34 -9.17
CA VAL A 959 -18.66 31.67 -8.69
C VAL A 959 -19.63 30.65 -9.27
N VAL A 960 -20.30 29.88 -8.42
CA VAL A 960 -21.29 28.87 -8.84
C VAL A 960 -22.69 29.42 -8.57
N ALA A 961 -23.43 29.73 -9.64
CA ALA A 961 -24.76 30.35 -9.57
C ALA A 961 -25.86 29.27 -9.59
N PRO A 962 -27.14 29.61 -9.40
CA PRO A 962 -28.26 28.67 -9.57
C PRO A 962 -28.40 28.09 -11.00
N GLN A 963 -27.74 28.71 -11.99
CA GLN A 963 -27.57 28.21 -13.35
C GLN A 963 -26.14 28.50 -13.81
N GLY A 964 -25.35 27.46 -14.09
CA GLY A 964 -23.96 27.55 -14.51
C GLY A 964 -22.98 28.13 -13.46
N LEU A 965 -21.74 28.29 -13.89
CA LEU A 965 -20.66 28.88 -13.08
C LEU A 965 -19.83 29.89 -13.88
N THR A 966 -18.89 30.56 -13.21
CA THR A 966 -17.97 31.51 -13.83
C THR A 966 -16.66 31.59 -13.04
N ALA A 967 -15.55 31.23 -13.68
CA ALA A 967 -14.21 31.41 -13.12
C ALA A 967 -13.74 32.86 -13.32
N LEU A 968 -13.45 33.57 -12.21
CA LEU A 968 -13.03 34.98 -12.22
C LEU A 968 -11.50 35.18 -12.17
N GLY A 969 -10.75 34.14 -11.84
CA GLY A 969 -9.30 34.15 -11.81
C GLY A 969 -8.73 32.75 -12.03
N ALA A 970 -7.58 32.67 -12.69
CA ALA A 970 -6.83 31.45 -12.88
C ALA A 970 -5.33 31.71 -12.77
N ALA A 971 -4.61 30.75 -12.21
CA ALA A 971 -3.15 30.71 -12.17
C ALA A 971 -2.66 29.31 -12.57
N VAL A 972 -1.84 29.22 -13.62
CA VAL A 972 -1.30 27.96 -14.13
C VAL A 972 0.22 28.02 -14.13
N ARG A 973 0.87 26.94 -13.68
CA ARG A 973 2.33 26.77 -13.70
C ARG A 973 2.67 25.48 -14.44
N LEU A 974 3.57 25.59 -15.41
CA LEU A 974 4.15 24.48 -16.15
C LEU A 974 5.54 24.16 -15.63
N ALA A 975 5.98 22.91 -15.71
CA ALA A 975 7.38 22.50 -15.52
C ALA A 975 7.63 21.21 -16.31
N PRO A 976 8.90 20.81 -16.54
CA PRO A 976 9.21 19.46 -16.99
C PRO A 976 8.58 18.43 -16.02
N PRO A 977 7.97 17.34 -16.52
CA PRO A 977 7.19 16.44 -15.68
C PRO A 977 8.09 15.70 -14.69
N PRO A 978 7.70 15.56 -13.40
CA PRO A 978 8.49 14.82 -12.42
C PRO A 978 8.52 13.34 -12.80
N ALA A 979 9.71 12.73 -12.74
CA ALA A 979 9.93 11.33 -13.14
C ALA A 979 8.87 10.38 -12.53
N ARG A 980 8.07 9.72 -13.38
CA ARG A 980 7.02 8.75 -13.02
C ARG A 980 7.66 7.45 -12.48
N ASN A 981 8.18 7.53 -11.25
CA ASN A 981 8.94 6.47 -10.57
C ASN A 981 8.16 5.16 -10.34
N ASP A 982 6.84 5.22 -10.52
CA ASP A 982 5.82 4.18 -10.34
C ASP A 982 5.42 3.44 -11.64
N LEU A 983 5.84 3.93 -12.81
CA LEU A 983 5.79 3.20 -14.10
C LEU A 983 7.16 2.60 -14.49
N GLY A 984 8.16 2.73 -13.61
CA GLY A 984 9.46 2.09 -13.75
C GLY A 984 9.43 0.58 -13.51
N PRO A 985 10.56 -0.11 -13.71
CA PRO A 985 10.67 -1.53 -13.39
C PRO A 985 10.60 -1.79 -11.88
N ARG A 986 10.24 -3.01 -11.46
CA ARG A 986 10.12 -3.34 -10.03
C ARG A 986 11.48 -3.23 -9.34
N ARG A 987 11.58 -2.30 -8.39
CA ARG A 987 12.79 -2.01 -7.62
C ARG A 987 12.44 -1.70 -6.17
N LEU A 988 13.24 -2.20 -5.25
CA LEU A 988 13.25 -1.74 -3.86
C LEU A 988 13.76 -0.28 -3.84
N PRO A 989 13.47 0.49 -2.77
CA PRO A 989 13.99 1.84 -2.65
C PRO A 989 15.53 1.88 -2.71
N SER A 990 16.06 2.74 -3.57
CA SER A 990 17.44 3.23 -3.56
C SER A 990 17.68 4.19 -2.38
N TYR A 991 18.94 4.55 -2.13
CA TYR A 991 19.39 4.89 -0.78
C TYR A 991 20.31 6.10 -0.64
#